data_AF-A0A067PI73-F1
#
_entry.id   AF-A0A067PI73-F1
#
_cell.length_a   1.000
_cell.length_b   1.000
_cell.length_c   1.000
_cell.angle_alpha   90.00
_cell.angle_beta   90.00
_cell.angle_gamma   90.00
#
_symmetry.space_group_name_H-M   'P 1'
#
loop_
_entity.id
_entity.type
_entity.pdbx_description
1 polymer ?
#
loop_
_entity_poly.entity_id
_entity_poly.type
_entity_poly.pdbx_seq_one_letter_code
_entity_poly.pdbx_strand_id
1 'polypeptide(L)'
;MASTHCCHSQHHSALDCIDAVIRKRSADLEKHPHAGQTRAWLLKELGSVLRDRFAESKDLLDIDMAIENHRQSLAALESNHPLRPSLLSHYGFALRDRFVHSENPQDLDDTLSQHREALELLTAGDPDQWDVLRNVSGALQHRFLATGEGADLDEAVALSRRAFQLHPTSRDSHQLLGELLLQRYQASRQQRDLDETVEVHQQCLDRRPDDRERVSIVNTLAATLLRIFLETEEELPILEKAILLLRHARDLPLRPSAASLVHVNLAVCLRTRYQRLATCQDVEEAEMLCREALHQSESSAVRQVALENLALILIYQFQTLGQSPKLDEAISLLYAHVSSTDVDHYQHTPPLEILAHALQVRYSSSAKDNARDLDEAILLLHKVISILPLTSHGRYRAASTLALALSKRFHHSGSKGSDREVSFLHDAIQLQREVVSTMDHSHPKRREAVNVLACVMGEKYNHSRKLEDLDEAIALRREALSLTRLQHRKPTDLLNDLAHTLHKRYDHYHSPEDLKSAVSFCREAHLEPSDSTFMTASLLGKLLSKQYDLTRQPDDLREAMEAFAAAVIDESELVAQRFFVAQQWAHWADKHGHESALEAYGAAIGFLPSLAMLGQDLSSRQAALTSGSDGLARNAAAVAIREGEFERAVELLEEGRAVFWSQALQLRTSFDDLRLRAPELADQLQMISQRLEQDSYRGVSKVMMESYDVALAAVSETQSRHLRLLGDEWLACLQKVRCVEGFDRFLLPKTYADLRHVAAHGPVVILNATDSRFDALIIKAPGTKILHVPLTRFSADTLAKMRAHCGDACPRSRGDRAMGWKDKVESPETIMKKGLAKLWEAVVEPIIRALDLKRSASPPRLWWCPTGSFSSLPVHAAGIYDSTEGESVSDYVVSSYIPTLTTLLRDAPPKVDLFKMLVVIQPKSKGYRPIPNTEIELQKIENIVGNHVLVRYGLPEAPALVSNVLSEIPSATILHFACHGIQDSVDPLVDEQDRRSALNSALILEDGPLNVTEIMKLSLTNESLVFLSACQTATGDQSLPDESMHLAATMLFAGFRGVVGTLWSIDDKDGPKVADAFYRHIFSSVGENSGLRATPNTAEAARALHIAVSKLREERSSFLRWVPFIHLGF
;
A
#
# COMPACT_ATOMS: atom_id res chain seq x y z
N MET A 1 32.85 -47.24 30.95
CA MET A 1 33.19 -47.33 32.39
C MET A 1 34.69 -47.48 32.69
N ALA A 2 35.61 -47.21 31.74
CA ALA A 2 37.05 -47.19 32.01
C ALA A 2 37.57 -45.87 32.60
N SER A 3 36.76 -44.81 32.61
CA SER A 3 37.16 -43.46 33.08
C SER A 3 37.14 -43.26 34.59
N THR A 4 36.54 -44.17 35.38
CA THR A 4 36.30 -43.95 36.82
C THR A 4 37.40 -44.47 37.75
N HIS A 5 38.41 -45.19 37.25
CA HIS A 5 39.47 -45.76 38.12
C HIS A 5 40.86 -45.11 38.00
N CYS A 6 41.05 -44.07 37.20
CA CYS A 6 42.33 -43.37 37.06
C CYS A 6 42.29 -41.91 37.54
N CYS A 7 41.51 -41.59 38.57
CA CYS A 7 41.42 -40.23 39.10
C CYS A 7 42.53 -39.85 40.09
N HIS A 8 43.67 -40.53 40.15
CA HIS A 8 44.78 -40.18 41.08
C HIS A 8 46.17 -40.15 40.40
N SER A 9 46.36 -39.33 39.36
CA SER A 9 47.65 -38.66 39.06
C SER A 9 47.51 -37.70 37.88
N GLN A 10 47.96 -36.45 38.06
CA GLN A 10 47.89 -35.36 37.08
C GLN A 10 48.84 -35.59 35.87
N HIS A 11 48.38 -35.22 34.66
CA HIS A 11 49.10 -35.14 33.37
C HIS A 11 49.16 -36.35 32.42
N HIS A 12 48.08 -37.11 32.24
CA HIS A 12 47.94 -38.00 31.09
C HIS A 12 46.71 -37.64 30.24
N SER A 13 46.88 -37.56 28.92
CA SER A 13 45.75 -37.41 27.99
C SER A 13 44.87 -38.66 28.06
N ALA A 14 43.59 -38.55 27.64
CA ALA A 14 42.69 -39.70 27.62
C ALA A 14 43.29 -40.88 26.82
N LEU A 15 43.98 -40.58 25.71
CA LEU A 15 44.72 -41.54 24.89
C LEU A 15 45.86 -42.23 25.64
N ASP A 16 46.67 -41.50 26.42
CA ASP A 16 47.78 -42.09 27.20
C ASP A 16 47.28 -43.11 28.24
N CYS A 17 46.14 -42.81 28.87
CA CYS A 17 45.48 -43.70 29.81
C CYS A 17 44.96 -44.97 29.12
N ILE A 18 44.32 -44.82 27.96
CA ILE A 18 43.82 -45.93 27.14
C ILE A 18 45.00 -46.82 26.69
N ASP A 19 46.11 -46.23 26.25
CA ASP A 19 47.31 -46.95 25.82
C ASP A 19 48.01 -47.72 26.96
N ALA A 20 47.97 -47.19 28.18
CA ALA A 20 48.46 -47.91 29.35
C ALA A 20 47.60 -49.16 29.65
N VAL A 21 46.27 -49.05 29.49
CA VAL A 21 45.34 -50.18 29.66
C VAL A 21 45.54 -51.22 28.56
N ILE A 22 45.69 -50.82 27.30
CA ILE A 22 46.00 -51.72 26.17
C ILE A 22 47.28 -52.51 26.46
N ARG A 23 48.38 -51.82 26.82
CA ARG A 23 49.67 -52.48 27.14
C ARG A 23 49.53 -53.50 28.26
N LYS A 24 48.81 -53.15 29.34
CA LYS A 24 48.58 -54.04 30.47
C LYS A 24 47.77 -55.28 30.07
N ARG A 25 46.67 -55.09 29.33
CA ARG A 25 45.79 -56.19 28.89
C ARG A 25 46.45 -57.10 27.86
N SER A 26 47.25 -56.55 26.93
CA SER A 26 48.07 -57.34 26.01
C SER A 26 49.12 -58.19 26.74
N ALA A 27 49.82 -57.62 27.73
CA ALA A 27 50.79 -58.37 28.53
C ALA A 27 50.13 -59.46 29.40
N ASP A 28 48.92 -59.22 29.90
CA ASP A 28 48.16 -60.24 30.63
C ASP A 28 47.62 -61.33 29.68
N LEU A 29 47.26 -60.99 28.45
CA LEU A 29 46.83 -61.94 27.42
C LEU A 29 47.94 -62.91 27.01
N GLU A 30 49.19 -62.44 26.93
CA GLU A 30 50.37 -63.28 26.64
C GLU A 30 50.61 -64.35 27.71
N LYS A 31 50.25 -64.10 28.97
CA LYS A 31 50.36 -65.07 30.07
C LYS A 31 49.32 -66.21 29.99
N HIS A 32 48.32 -66.07 29.12
CA HIS A 32 47.25 -67.05 28.92
C HIS A 32 47.17 -67.47 27.44
N PRO A 33 48.13 -68.28 26.94
CA PRO A 33 48.27 -68.61 25.51
C PRO A 33 47.27 -69.66 25.02
N HIS A 34 46.68 -70.46 25.91
CA HIS A 34 45.71 -71.50 25.56
C HIS A 34 44.27 -71.00 25.66
N ALA A 35 43.39 -71.55 24.83
CA ALA A 35 41.96 -71.23 24.84
C ALA A 35 41.35 -71.57 26.20
N GLY A 36 40.66 -70.60 26.81
CA GLY A 36 40.05 -70.72 28.13
C GLY A 36 39.34 -69.43 28.53
N GLN A 37 38.51 -69.50 29.58
CA GLN A 37 37.63 -68.41 30.01
C GLN A 37 38.38 -67.10 30.29
N THR A 38 39.53 -67.17 30.95
CA THR A 38 40.37 -66.00 31.26
C THR A 38 40.91 -65.33 29.99
N ARG A 39 41.29 -66.12 28.98
CA ARG A 39 41.78 -65.61 27.69
C ARG A 39 40.65 -64.93 26.92
N ALA A 40 39.47 -65.55 26.86
CA ALA A 40 38.29 -64.97 26.23
C ALA A 40 37.92 -63.62 26.89
N TRP A 41 37.85 -63.58 28.22
CA TRP A 41 37.59 -62.31 28.92
C TRP A 41 38.65 -61.23 28.62
N LEU A 42 39.95 -61.58 28.63
CA LEU A 42 41.01 -60.63 28.30
C LEU A 42 40.92 -60.10 26.86
N LEU A 43 40.57 -60.95 25.89
CA LEU A 43 40.33 -60.57 24.51
C LEU A 43 39.13 -59.63 24.37
N LYS A 44 38.02 -59.90 25.08
CA LYS A 44 36.85 -59.01 25.14
C LYS A 44 37.23 -57.63 25.68
N GLU A 45 37.93 -57.59 26.81
CA GLU A 45 38.33 -56.33 27.44
C GLU A 45 39.34 -55.55 26.58
N LEU A 46 40.28 -56.24 25.93
CA LEU A 46 41.20 -55.62 24.98
C LEU A 46 40.45 -55.02 23.78
N GLY A 47 39.49 -55.75 23.22
CA GLY A 47 38.63 -55.26 22.13
C GLY A 47 37.83 -54.01 22.53
N SER A 48 37.25 -54.00 23.73
CA SER A 48 36.51 -52.82 24.23
C SER A 48 37.40 -51.58 24.37
N VAL A 49 38.63 -51.75 24.88
CA VAL A 49 39.55 -50.61 25.08
C VAL A 49 40.11 -50.11 23.74
N LEU A 50 40.31 -50.99 22.76
CA LEU A 50 40.68 -50.60 21.39
C LEU A 50 39.57 -49.80 20.70
N ARG A 51 38.30 -50.18 20.90
CA ARG A 51 37.16 -49.38 20.43
C ARG A 51 37.09 -48.00 21.10
N ASP A 52 37.35 -47.93 22.41
CA ASP A 52 37.42 -46.65 23.13
C ASP A 52 38.56 -45.77 22.59
N ARG A 53 39.70 -46.37 22.24
CA ARG A 53 40.81 -45.67 21.56
C ARG A 53 40.39 -45.14 20.19
N PHE A 54 39.71 -45.96 19.39
CA PHE A 54 39.17 -45.58 18.08
C PHE A 54 38.19 -44.40 18.17
N ALA A 55 37.36 -44.35 19.20
CA ALA A 55 36.42 -43.24 19.39
C ALA A 55 37.15 -41.87 19.48
N GLU A 56 38.34 -41.85 20.10
CA GLU A 56 39.21 -40.67 20.26
C GLU A 56 40.17 -40.45 19.09
N SER A 57 40.78 -41.51 18.54
CA SER A 57 41.83 -41.44 17.50
C SER A 57 41.29 -41.41 16.08
N LYS A 58 40.11 -42.01 15.85
CA LYS A 58 39.53 -42.34 14.53
C LYS A 58 40.43 -43.23 13.65
N ASP A 59 41.40 -43.94 14.23
CA ASP A 59 42.29 -44.85 13.50
C ASP A 59 41.61 -46.22 13.22
N LEU A 60 41.34 -46.51 11.96
CA LEU A 60 40.67 -47.75 11.54
C LEU A 60 41.42 -49.03 11.96
N LEU A 61 42.73 -48.96 12.20
CA LEU A 61 43.48 -50.12 12.68
C LEU A 61 43.03 -50.53 14.09
N ASP A 62 42.68 -49.57 14.94
CA ASP A 62 42.21 -49.83 16.30
C ASP A 62 40.86 -50.57 16.29
N ILE A 63 39.93 -50.19 15.40
CA ILE A 63 38.63 -50.86 15.30
C ILE A 63 38.73 -52.25 14.65
N ASP A 64 39.60 -52.43 13.66
CA ASP A 64 39.86 -53.75 13.05
C ASP A 64 40.48 -54.72 14.07
N MET A 65 41.42 -54.24 14.89
CA MET A 65 41.98 -55.01 15.99
C MET A 65 40.93 -55.31 17.07
N ALA A 66 40.00 -54.40 17.35
CA ALA A 66 38.91 -54.64 18.30
C ALA A 66 37.99 -55.77 17.81
N ILE A 67 37.58 -55.73 16.54
CA ILE A 67 36.76 -56.75 15.87
C ILE A 67 37.46 -58.11 15.91
N GLU A 68 38.76 -58.16 15.59
CA GLU A 68 39.52 -59.42 15.62
C GLU A 68 39.63 -60.02 17.03
N ASN A 69 39.88 -59.19 18.04
CA ASN A 69 39.92 -59.63 19.43
C ASN A 69 38.55 -60.16 19.90
N HIS A 70 37.45 -59.50 19.54
CA HIS A 70 36.11 -59.98 19.85
C HIS A 70 35.78 -61.30 19.15
N ARG A 71 36.19 -61.46 17.88
CA ARG A 71 36.04 -62.72 17.12
C ARG A 71 36.81 -63.87 17.76
N GLN A 72 38.07 -63.66 18.13
CA GLN A 72 38.89 -64.67 18.81
C GLN A 72 38.34 -65.02 20.20
N SER A 73 37.83 -64.02 20.92
CA SER A 73 37.15 -64.23 22.20
C SER A 73 35.91 -65.12 22.03
N LEU A 74 35.13 -64.92 20.96
CA LEU A 74 33.88 -65.64 20.75
C LEU A 74 34.12 -67.10 20.37
N ALA A 75 35.17 -67.36 19.59
CA ALA A 75 35.62 -68.70 19.23
C ALA A 75 36.13 -69.52 20.43
N ALA A 76 36.53 -68.86 21.52
CA ALA A 76 37.04 -69.49 22.74
C ALA A 76 35.96 -69.81 23.79
N LEU A 77 34.69 -69.48 23.53
CA LEU A 77 33.57 -69.70 24.45
C LEU A 77 32.55 -70.69 23.88
N GLU A 78 32.02 -71.56 24.75
CA GLU A 78 30.88 -72.43 24.43
C GLU A 78 29.58 -71.60 24.23
N SER A 79 28.61 -72.15 23.51
CA SER A 79 27.37 -71.45 23.10
C SER A 79 26.50 -70.99 24.28
N ASN A 80 26.56 -71.66 25.44
CA ASN A 80 25.75 -71.33 26.62
C ASN A 80 26.53 -70.54 27.69
N HIS A 81 27.69 -69.99 27.34
CA HIS A 81 28.56 -69.34 28.33
C HIS A 81 27.99 -67.99 28.81
N PRO A 82 27.97 -67.68 30.12
CA PRO A 82 27.38 -66.45 30.66
C PRO A 82 27.99 -65.14 30.12
N LEU A 83 29.26 -65.15 29.68
CA LEU A 83 29.92 -63.99 29.05
C LEU A 83 29.55 -63.79 27.57
N ARG A 84 28.95 -64.79 26.92
CA ARG A 84 28.68 -64.80 25.47
C ARG A 84 27.74 -63.66 25.03
N PRO A 85 26.62 -63.35 25.70
CA PRO A 85 25.71 -62.28 25.28
C PRO A 85 26.40 -60.90 25.32
N SER A 86 27.13 -60.64 26.40
CA SER A 86 27.89 -59.39 26.55
C SER A 86 28.99 -59.28 25.49
N LEU A 87 29.70 -60.37 25.19
CA LEU A 87 30.72 -60.37 24.13
C LEU A 87 30.13 -60.15 22.73
N LEU A 88 29.04 -60.82 22.38
CA LEU A 88 28.32 -60.62 21.11
C LEU A 88 27.84 -59.17 20.98
N SER A 89 27.40 -58.55 22.08
CA SER A 89 27.07 -57.12 22.14
C SER A 89 28.29 -56.24 21.82
N HIS A 90 29.41 -56.43 22.53
CA HIS A 90 30.64 -55.65 22.30
C HIS A 90 31.19 -55.85 20.87
N TYR A 91 31.05 -57.04 20.32
CA TYR A 91 31.43 -57.33 18.94
C TYR A 91 30.56 -56.57 17.93
N GLY A 92 29.24 -56.60 18.10
CA GLY A 92 28.30 -55.85 17.27
C GLY A 92 28.53 -54.33 17.34
N PHE A 93 28.88 -53.80 18.51
CA PHE A 93 29.27 -52.38 18.64
C PHE A 93 30.49 -52.03 17.77
N ALA A 94 31.54 -52.86 17.80
CA ALA A 94 32.75 -52.60 17.04
C ALA A 94 32.50 -52.67 15.52
N LEU A 95 31.67 -53.61 15.07
CA LEU A 95 31.24 -53.72 13.67
C LEU A 95 30.42 -52.50 13.22
N ARG A 96 29.49 -52.02 14.04
CA ARG A 96 28.73 -50.80 13.78
C ARG A 96 29.63 -49.56 13.69
N ASP A 97 30.55 -49.40 14.63
CA ASP A 97 31.45 -48.25 14.66
C ASP A 97 32.36 -48.23 13.42
N ARG A 98 32.77 -49.41 12.93
CA ARG A 98 33.45 -49.54 11.64
C ARG A 98 32.53 -49.16 10.48
N PHE A 99 31.29 -49.67 10.44
CA PHE A 99 30.30 -49.34 9.40
C PHE A 99 30.06 -47.82 9.28
N VAL A 100 29.92 -47.11 10.40
CA VAL A 100 29.68 -45.65 10.40
C VAL A 100 30.84 -44.86 9.75
N HIS A 101 32.03 -45.45 9.60
CA HIS A 101 33.19 -44.80 8.96
C HIS A 101 33.59 -45.42 7.63
N SER A 102 33.34 -46.71 7.41
CA SER A 102 33.70 -47.44 6.19
C SER A 102 32.55 -47.56 5.19
N GLU A 103 31.30 -47.35 5.63
CA GLU A 103 30.05 -47.59 4.89
C GLU A 103 29.95 -49.02 4.29
N ASN A 104 30.67 -50.00 4.85
CA ASN A 104 30.66 -51.37 4.35
C ASN A 104 29.38 -52.12 4.79
N PRO A 105 28.46 -52.48 3.87
CA PRO A 105 27.19 -53.10 4.23
C PRO A 105 27.33 -54.47 4.91
N GLN A 106 28.42 -55.20 4.66
CA GLN A 106 28.67 -56.48 5.33
C GLN A 106 28.84 -56.31 6.85
N ASP A 107 29.42 -55.19 7.30
CA ASP A 107 29.59 -54.91 8.73
C ASP A 107 28.24 -54.69 9.41
N LEU A 108 27.25 -54.17 8.68
CA LEU A 108 25.90 -53.96 9.17
C LEU A 108 25.13 -55.29 9.29
N ASP A 109 25.24 -56.18 8.30
CA ASP A 109 24.63 -57.51 8.36
C ASP A 109 25.26 -58.38 9.45
N ASP A 110 26.60 -58.31 9.60
CA ASP A 110 27.31 -58.98 10.69
C ASP A 110 26.88 -58.40 12.05
N THR A 111 26.75 -57.08 12.19
CA THR A 111 26.22 -56.41 13.40
C THR A 111 24.84 -56.95 13.77
N LEU A 112 23.92 -57.04 12.81
CA LEU A 112 22.56 -57.55 13.03
C LEU A 112 22.58 -59.03 13.45
N SER A 113 23.44 -59.85 12.82
CA SER A 113 23.60 -61.26 13.18
C SER A 113 24.09 -61.42 14.63
N GLN A 114 25.16 -60.73 15.01
CA GLN A 114 25.74 -60.84 16.36
C GLN A 114 24.78 -60.34 17.44
N HIS A 115 24.10 -59.21 17.19
CA HIS A 115 23.17 -58.67 18.16
C HIS A 115 21.86 -59.46 18.27
N ARG A 116 21.37 -60.11 17.20
CA ARG A 116 20.23 -61.05 17.28
C ARG A 116 20.58 -62.28 18.11
N GLU A 117 21.77 -62.87 17.92
CA GLU A 117 22.26 -63.97 18.77
C GLU A 117 22.39 -63.51 20.24
N ALA A 118 22.86 -62.29 20.47
CA ALA A 118 22.89 -61.72 21.83
C ALA A 118 21.48 -61.60 22.44
N LEU A 119 20.48 -61.14 21.67
CA LEU A 119 19.10 -61.00 22.15
C LEU A 119 18.42 -62.34 22.48
N GLU A 120 18.77 -63.42 21.77
CA GLU A 120 18.27 -64.77 22.06
C GLU A 120 18.80 -65.32 23.41
N LEU A 121 20.00 -64.91 23.79
CA LEU A 121 20.66 -65.35 25.01
C LEU A 121 20.40 -64.46 26.24
N LEU A 122 19.88 -63.24 26.04
CA LEU A 122 19.54 -62.30 27.10
C LEU A 122 18.13 -62.55 27.65
N THR A 123 18.02 -62.65 28.96
CA THR A 123 16.75 -62.77 29.71
C THR A 123 16.14 -61.41 30.01
N ALA A 124 14.85 -61.39 30.39
CA ALA A 124 14.17 -60.14 30.76
C ALA A 124 14.76 -59.56 32.05
N GLY A 125 15.33 -58.34 31.97
CA GLY A 125 15.95 -57.64 33.10
C GLY A 125 17.49 -57.61 33.08
N ASP A 126 18.12 -58.22 32.07
CA ASP A 126 19.58 -58.12 31.92
C ASP A 126 20.01 -56.69 31.57
N PRO A 127 21.04 -56.12 32.24
CA PRO A 127 21.48 -54.74 32.02
C PRO A 127 21.87 -54.42 30.56
N ASP A 128 22.43 -55.41 29.85
CA ASP A 128 22.90 -55.26 28.47
C ASP A 128 21.75 -55.29 27.44
N GLN A 129 20.53 -55.69 27.84
CA GLN A 129 19.38 -55.87 26.95
C GLN A 129 18.96 -54.56 26.28
N TRP A 130 18.99 -53.45 27.00
CA TRP A 130 18.64 -52.14 26.45
C TRP A 130 19.59 -51.69 25.35
N ASP A 131 20.90 -51.80 25.60
CA ASP A 131 21.95 -51.40 24.67
C ASP A 131 21.87 -52.19 23.37
N VAL A 132 21.65 -53.50 23.46
CA VAL A 132 21.51 -54.38 22.28
C VAL A 132 20.26 -54.01 21.48
N LEU A 133 19.10 -53.84 22.13
CA LEU A 133 17.85 -53.46 21.43
C LEU A 133 17.98 -52.12 20.68
N ARG A 134 18.60 -51.12 21.32
CA ARG A 134 18.85 -49.80 20.72
C ARG A 134 19.74 -49.90 19.48
N ASN A 135 20.80 -50.71 19.56
CA ASN A 135 21.75 -50.83 18.45
C ASN A 135 21.19 -51.61 17.27
N VAL A 136 20.45 -52.71 17.51
CA VAL A 136 19.79 -53.45 16.43
C VAL A 136 18.80 -52.54 15.73
N SER A 137 18.01 -51.79 16.50
CA SER A 137 17.08 -50.80 15.97
C SER A 137 17.78 -49.75 15.08
N GLY A 138 18.89 -49.16 15.54
CA GLY A 138 19.68 -48.23 14.73
C GLY A 138 20.35 -48.86 13.50
N ALA A 139 20.83 -50.10 13.60
CA ALA A 139 21.42 -50.82 12.47
C ALA A 139 20.37 -51.12 11.39
N LEU A 140 19.17 -51.54 11.78
CA LEU A 140 18.03 -51.72 10.88
C LEU A 140 17.58 -50.40 10.24
N GLN A 141 17.64 -49.29 10.98
CA GLN A 141 17.38 -47.96 10.43
C GLN A 141 18.36 -47.62 9.29
N HIS A 142 19.66 -47.82 9.52
CA HIS A 142 20.68 -47.58 8.50
C HIS A 142 20.50 -48.50 7.29
N ARG A 143 20.11 -49.76 7.51
CA ARG A 143 19.84 -50.70 6.42
C ARG A 143 18.62 -50.28 5.60
N PHE A 144 17.53 -49.90 6.26
CA PHE A 144 16.34 -49.32 5.61
C PHE A 144 16.68 -48.09 4.77
N LEU A 145 17.50 -47.17 5.28
CA LEU A 145 17.92 -45.98 4.52
C LEU A 145 18.75 -46.35 3.27
N ALA A 146 19.46 -47.47 3.28
CA ALA A 146 20.27 -47.95 2.16
C ALA A 146 19.47 -48.81 1.16
N THR A 147 18.52 -49.64 1.63
CA THR A 147 17.81 -50.65 0.80
C THR A 147 16.36 -50.29 0.48
N GLY A 148 15.72 -49.45 1.31
CA GLY A 148 14.30 -49.13 1.23
C GLY A 148 13.37 -50.26 1.71
N GLU A 149 13.89 -51.33 2.31
CA GLU A 149 13.08 -52.48 2.74
C GLU A 149 12.23 -52.17 3.97
N GLY A 150 10.92 -51.99 3.79
CA GLY A 150 10.00 -51.62 4.89
C GLY A 150 9.96 -52.61 6.07
N ALA A 151 10.30 -53.88 5.86
CA ALA A 151 10.38 -54.89 6.92
C ALA A 151 11.44 -54.55 7.97
N ASP A 152 12.57 -53.95 7.56
CA ASP A 152 13.63 -53.52 8.46
C ASP A 152 13.15 -52.37 9.36
N LEU A 153 12.38 -51.44 8.80
CA LEU A 153 11.83 -50.32 9.54
C LEU A 153 10.76 -50.78 10.55
N ASP A 154 9.93 -51.76 10.19
CA ASP A 154 8.95 -52.36 11.10
C ASP A 154 9.62 -53.07 12.29
N GLU A 155 10.69 -53.84 12.02
CA GLU A 155 11.48 -54.48 13.07
C GLU A 155 12.22 -53.45 13.93
N ALA A 156 12.78 -52.40 13.32
CA ALA A 156 13.45 -51.31 14.04
C ALA A 156 12.51 -50.61 15.03
N VAL A 157 11.28 -50.31 14.62
CA VAL A 157 10.25 -49.70 15.49
C VAL A 157 9.88 -50.65 16.63
N ALA A 158 9.67 -51.95 16.35
CA ALA A 158 9.33 -52.92 17.37
C ALA A 158 10.41 -53.05 18.45
N LEU A 159 11.68 -53.09 18.04
CA LEU A 159 12.82 -53.18 18.95
C LEU A 159 13.05 -51.88 19.74
N SER A 160 12.88 -50.71 19.10
CA SER A 160 12.96 -49.42 19.77
C SER A 160 11.85 -49.26 20.82
N ARG A 161 10.63 -49.73 20.52
CA ARG A 161 9.50 -49.74 21.48
C ARG A 161 9.81 -50.59 22.71
N ARG A 162 10.46 -51.74 22.54
CA ARG A 162 10.92 -52.60 23.65
C ARG A 162 12.05 -51.92 24.45
N ALA A 163 13.00 -51.27 23.78
CA ALA A 163 14.05 -50.51 24.47
C ALA A 163 13.47 -49.34 25.28
N PHE A 164 12.47 -48.66 24.74
CA PHE A 164 11.73 -47.58 25.42
C PHE A 164 11.00 -48.08 26.68
N GLN A 165 10.37 -49.25 26.63
CA GLN A 165 9.72 -49.85 27.80
C GLN A 165 10.70 -50.21 28.93
N LEU A 166 11.93 -50.62 28.59
CA LEU A 166 12.97 -50.94 29.59
C LEU A 166 13.54 -49.69 30.26
N HIS A 167 13.77 -48.61 29.49
CA HIS A 167 14.27 -47.34 30.03
C HIS A 167 13.45 -46.14 29.54
N PRO A 168 12.23 -45.93 30.09
CA PRO A 168 11.31 -44.88 29.66
C PRO A 168 11.77 -43.45 29.99
N THR A 169 12.94 -43.27 30.60
CA THR A 169 13.54 -41.98 30.93
C THR A 169 14.80 -41.69 30.10
N SER A 170 15.30 -42.64 29.29
CA SER A 170 16.54 -42.49 28.50
C SER A 170 16.35 -41.63 27.25
N ARG A 171 17.26 -40.68 26.98
CA ARG A 171 17.07 -39.66 25.92
C ARG A 171 17.07 -40.32 24.56
N ASP A 172 18.07 -41.18 24.39
CA ASP A 172 18.34 -41.92 23.18
C ASP A 172 17.17 -42.83 22.81
N SER A 173 16.48 -43.42 23.78
CA SER A 173 15.30 -44.26 23.51
C SER A 173 14.10 -43.49 23.00
N HIS A 174 13.83 -42.30 23.56
CA HIS A 174 12.74 -41.46 23.08
C HIS A 174 13.04 -40.91 21.69
N GLN A 175 14.25 -40.40 21.48
CA GLN A 175 14.66 -39.83 20.21
C GLN A 175 14.64 -40.88 19.10
N LEU A 176 15.23 -42.05 19.34
CA LEU A 176 15.28 -43.12 18.36
C LEU A 176 13.87 -43.67 18.02
N LEU A 177 13.00 -43.89 19.03
CA LEU A 177 11.63 -44.35 18.79
C LEU A 177 10.82 -43.30 18.02
N GLY A 178 10.91 -42.02 18.40
CA GLY A 178 10.22 -40.93 17.70
C GLY A 178 10.68 -40.78 16.25
N GLU A 179 11.99 -40.83 15.99
CA GLU A 179 12.56 -40.76 14.63
C GLU A 179 12.10 -41.94 13.76
N LEU A 180 12.10 -43.16 14.30
CA LEU A 180 11.69 -44.36 13.56
C LEU A 180 10.19 -44.40 13.26
N LEU A 181 9.34 -44.05 14.24
CA LEU A 181 7.90 -43.94 14.04
C LEU A 181 7.58 -42.89 12.97
N LEU A 182 8.32 -41.79 12.96
CA LEU A 182 8.17 -40.75 11.96
C LEU A 182 8.62 -41.20 10.56
N GLN A 183 9.76 -41.87 10.45
CA GLN A 183 10.22 -42.47 9.19
C GLN A 183 9.21 -43.49 8.66
N ARG A 184 8.62 -44.30 9.55
CA ARG A 184 7.58 -45.26 9.18
C ARG A 184 6.29 -44.59 8.76
N TYR A 185 5.89 -43.50 9.43
CA TYR A 185 4.79 -42.66 8.98
C TYR A 185 5.06 -42.07 7.59
N GLN A 186 6.27 -41.57 7.32
CA GLN A 186 6.63 -41.05 5.99
C GLN A 186 6.55 -42.13 4.89
N ALA A 187 6.94 -43.37 5.20
CA ALA A 187 6.91 -44.48 4.26
C ALA A 187 5.51 -45.09 4.06
N SER A 188 4.67 -45.14 5.11
CA SER A 188 3.41 -45.90 5.12
C SER A 188 2.13 -45.07 5.28
N ARG A 189 2.25 -43.79 5.68
CA ARG A 189 1.15 -42.86 6.00
C ARG A 189 0.17 -43.38 7.08
N GLN A 190 0.63 -44.25 7.98
CA GLN A 190 -0.21 -44.77 9.06
C GLN A 190 -0.34 -43.75 10.22
N GLN A 191 -1.53 -43.18 10.40
CA GLN A 191 -1.78 -42.16 11.43
C GLN A 191 -1.40 -42.58 12.85
N ARG A 192 -1.51 -43.88 13.15
CA ARG A 192 -1.14 -44.47 14.44
C ARG A 192 0.32 -44.18 14.82
N ASP A 193 1.22 -44.19 13.86
CA ASP A 193 2.65 -43.94 14.12
C ASP A 193 2.90 -42.48 14.49
N LEU A 194 2.14 -41.57 13.88
CA LEU A 194 2.19 -40.16 14.21
C LEU A 194 1.57 -39.88 15.59
N ASP A 195 0.46 -40.53 15.93
CA ASP A 195 -0.14 -40.46 17.28
C ASP A 195 0.85 -40.95 18.34
N GLU A 196 1.49 -42.11 18.10
CA GLU A 196 2.46 -42.69 19.02
C GLU A 196 3.72 -41.81 19.16
N THR A 197 4.17 -41.17 18.08
CA THR A 197 5.28 -40.21 18.11
C THR A 197 4.98 -39.06 19.08
N VAL A 198 3.79 -38.46 18.98
CA VAL A 198 3.37 -37.36 19.87
C VAL A 198 3.28 -37.84 21.32
N GLU A 199 2.71 -39.03 21.56
CA GLU A 199 2.58 -39.60 22.89
C GLU A 199 3.94 -39.84 23.55
N VAL A 200 4.90 -40.44 22.83
CA VAL A 200 6.27 -40.71 23.32
C VAL A 200 6.97 -39.41 23.71
N HIS A 201 6.84 -38.36 22.90
CA HIS A 201 7.45 -37.07 23.18
C HIS A 201 6.77 -36.30 24.32
N GLN A 202 5.45 -36.40 24.47
CA GLN A 202 4.72 -35.81 25.60
C GLN A 202 5.11 -36.49 26.92
N GLN A 203 5.20 -37.82 26.94
CA GLN A 203 5.70 -38.56 28.11
C GLN A 203 7.15 -38.17 28.47
N CYS A 204 7.97 -37.82 27.48
CA CYS A 204 9.35 -37.35 27.71
C CYS A 204 9.37 -35.98 28.41
N LEU A 205 8.51 -35.06 27.98
CA LEU A 205 8.41 -33.70 28.53
C LEU A 205 8.05 -33.71 30.01
N ASP A 206 7.08 -34.57 30.39
CA ASP A 206 6.58 -34.64 31.76
C ASP A 206 7.57 -35.30 32.73
N ARG A 207 8.49 -36.17 32.25
CA ARG A 207 9.37 -37.01 33.08
C ARG A 207 10.79 -36.48 33.30
N ARG A 208 11.25 -35.49 32.54
CA ARG A 208 12.62 -34.93 32.59
C ARG A 208 12.72 -33.73 33.53
N PRO A 209 13.80 -33.49 34.30
CA PRO A 209 13.93 -32.30 35.15
C PRO A 209 14.69 -31.11 34.52
N ASP A 210 15.44 -31.28 33.41
CA ASP A 210 16.26 -30.21 32.81
C ASP A 210 15.55 -29.47 31.66
N ASP A 211 15.43 -28.15 31.78
CA ASP A 211 14.78 -27.25 30.82
C ASP A 211 15.44 -27.27 29.44
N ARG A 212 16.76 -27.38 29.37
CA ARG A 212 17.50 -27.30 28.08
C ARG A 212 17.21 -28.51 27.20
N GLU A 213 17.08 -29.68 27.81
CA GLU A 213 16.78 -30.92 27.09
C GLU A 213 15.31 -30.99 26.68
N ARG A 214 14.39 -30.55 27.54
CA ARG A 214 12.95 -30.46 27.23
C ARG A 214 12.70 -29.59 25.99
N VAL A 215 13.33 -28.41 25.94
CA VAL A 215 13.15 -27.45 24.82
C VAL A 215 13.79 -27.95 23.52
N SER A 216 14.95 -28.59 23.58
CA SER A 216 15.58 -29.16 22.38
C SER A 216 14.70 -30.22 21.73
N ILE A 217 14.06 -31.09 22.53
CA ILE A 217 13.21 -32.18 22.04
C ILE A 217 11.93 -31.61 21.40
N VAL A 218 11.26 -30.67 22.08
CA VAL A 218 10.07 -29.99 21.56
C VAL A 218 10.36 -29.27 20.26
N ASN A 219 11.47 -28.54 20.19
CA ASN A 219 11.87 -27.79 19.00
C ASN A 219 12.12 -28.73 17.81
N THR A 220 12.94 -29.77 17.99
CA THR A 220 13.25 -30.72 16.92
C THR A 220 11.99 -31.42 16.42
N LEU A 221 11.10 -31.86 17.31
CA LEU A 221 9.87 -32.52 16.91
C LEU A 221 8.90 -31.56 16.20
N ALA A 222 8.64 -30.40 16.78
CA ALA A 222 7.73 -29.42 16.18
C ALA A 222 8.21 -28.96 14.80
N ALA A 223 9.52 -28.69 14.64
CA ALA A 223 10.10 -28.37 13.34
C ALA A 223 9.94 -29.52 12.35
N THR A 224 10.04 -30.77 12.82
CA THR A 224 9.90 -31.94 11.97
C THR A 224 8.45 -32.20 11.56
N LEU A 225 7.49 -32.07 12.48
CA LEU A 225 6.07 -32.13 12.18
C LEU A 225 5.65 -31.02 11.20
N LEU A 226 6.15 -29.81 11.40
CA LEU A 226 5.94 -28.70 10.48
C LEU A 226 6.53 -29.00 9.10
N ARG A 227 7.76 -29.54 9.02
CA ARG A 227 8.39 -29.92 7.75
C ARG A 227 7.57 -30.98 7.02
N ILE A 228 7.10 -32.01 7.72
CA ILE A 228 6.24 -33.05 7.13
C ILE A 228 4.93 -32.44 6.65
N PHE A 229 4.31 -31.57 7.44
CA PHE A 229 3.12 -30.84 7.00
C PHE A 229 3.39 -30.02 5.72
N LEU A 230 4.53 -29.34 5.64
CA LEU A 230 4.91 -28.56 4.45
C LEU A 230 5.26 -29.43 3.23
N GLU A 231 5.80 -30.63 3.42
CA GLU A 231 6.13 -31.59 2.34
C GLU A 231 4.91 -32.34 1.82
N THR A 232 3.93 -32.60 2.69
CA THR A 232 2.73 -33.38 2.36
C THR A 232 1.55 -32.51 1.97
N GLU A 233 1.49 -31.28 2.48
CA GLU A 233 0.43 -30.28 2.31
C GLU A 233 -1.03 -30.77 2.46
N GLU A 234 -1.28 -31.94 3.07
CA GLU A 234 -2.60 -32.61 3.03
C GLU A 234 -3.21 -32.91 4.41
N GLU A 235 -2.45 -32.94 5.51
CA GLU A 235 -2.96 -33.36 6.81
C GLU A 235 -2.87 -32.26 7.89
N LEU A 236 -3.90 -31.43 7.99
CA LEU A 236 -4.10 -30.47 9.10
C LEU A 236 -3.90 -31.08 10.51
N PRO A 237 -4.28 -32.34 10.79
CA PRO A 237 -4.03 -32.97 12.09
C PRO A 237 -2.55 -33.01 12.50
N ILE A 238 -1.60 -33.06 11.55
CA ILE A 238 -0.16 -33.02 11.85
C ILE A 238 0.23 -31.66 12.44
N LEU A 239 -0.29 -30.58 11.83
CA LEU A 239 -0.04 -29.23 12.29
C LEU A 239 -0.71 -28.96 13.65
N GLU A 240 -1.92 -29.48 13.87
CA GLU A 240 -2.60 -29.39 15.17
C GLU A 240 -1.82 -30.09 16.28
N LYS A 241 -1.26 -31.26 16.01
CA LYS A 241 -0.38 -31.97 16.94
C LYS A 241 0.87 -31.16 17.29
N ALA A 242 1.50 -30.51 16.31
CA ALA A 242 2.65 -29.64 16.55
C ALA A 242 2.28 -28.44 17.44
N ILE A 243 1.12 -27.82 17.19
CA ILE A 243 0.59 -26.70 17.99
C ILE A 243 0.29 -27.15 19.43
N LEU A 244 -0.34 -28.32 19.61
CA LEU A 244 -0.68 -28.85 20.93
C LEU A 244 0.58 -29.14 21.76
N LEU A 245 1.59 -29.75 21.15
CA LEU A 245 2.89 -30.00 21.78
C LEU A 245 3.58 -28.70 22.22
N LEU A 246 3.59 -27.68 21.35
CA LEU A 246 4.21 -26.39 21.64
C LEU A 246 3.44 -25.60 22.71
N ARG A 247 2.10 -25.69 22.75
CA ARG A 247 1.28 -25.13 23.84
C ARG A 247 1.57 -25.82 25.18
N HIS A 248 1.64 -27.16 25.21
CA HIS A 248 2.03 -27.90 26.41
C HIS A 248 3.43 -27.50 26.90
N ALA A 249 4.39 -27.34 25.98
CA ALA A 249 5.73 -26.90 26.32
C ALA A 249 5.78 -25.47 26.89
N ARG A 250 4.87 -24.58 26.45
CA ARG A 250 4.76 -23.21 26.97
C ARG A 250 4.28 -23.16 28.42
N ASP A 251 3.43 -24.09 28.82
CA ASP A 251 2.88 -24.15 30.18
C ASP A 251 3.89 -24.69 31.22
N LEU A 252 5.05 -25.17 30.75
CA LEU A 252 6.16 -25.60 31.61
C LEU A 252 6.96 -24.39 32.12
N PRO A 253 7.50 -24.44 33.35
CA PRO A 253 8.33 -23.36 33.90
C PRO A 253 9.72 -23.33 33.23
N LEU A 254 9.83 -22.63 32.09
CA LEU A 254 11.05 -22.53 31.29
C LEU A 254 11.82 -21.22 31.57
N ARG A 255 13.15 -21.24 31.38
CA ARG A 255 13.98 -20.01 31.37
C ARG A 255 13.57 -19.10 30.19
N PRO A 256 13.72 -17.76 30.30
CA PRO A 256 13.31 -16.80 29.25
C PRO A 256 13.88 -17.10 27.85
N SER A 257 15.15 -17.50 27.75
CA SER A 257 15.79 -17.87 26.48
C SER A 257 15.23 -19.15 25.84
N ALA A 258 14.66 -20.03 26.66
CA ALA A 258 14.07 -21.30 26.21
C ALA A 258 12.58 -21.12 25.88
N ALA A 259 11.88 -20.28 26.66
CA ALA A 259 10.52 -19.85 26.38
C ALA A 259 10.42 -19.11 25.03
N SER A 260 11.37 -18.20 24.74
CA SER A 260 11.38 -17.45 23.48
C SER A 260 11.46 -18.34 22.23
N LEU A 261 12.21 -19.44 22.29
CA LEU A 261 12.29 -20.40 21.18
C LEU A 261 10.97 -21.17 20.99
N VAL A 262 10.31 -21.57 22.08
CA VAL A 262 8.98 -22.21 22.03
C VAL A 262 7.94 -21.24 21.47
N HIS A 263 7.97 -19.97 21.89
CA HIS A 263 7.07 -18.92 21.39
C HIS A 263 7.21 -18.70 19.88
N VAL A 264 8.44 -18.60 19.37
CA VAL A 264 8.68 -18.42 17.93
C VAL A 264 8.17 -19.60 17.12
N ASN A 265 8.45 -20.84 17.55
CA ASN A 265 7.99 -22.03 16.84
C ASN A 265 6.46 -22.17 16.85
N LEU A 266 5.83 -21.82 17.99
CA LEU A 266 4.37 -21.80 18.10
C LEU A 266 3.77 -20.74 17.18
N ALA A 267 4.35 -19.54 17.13
CA ALA A 267 3.94 -18.49 16.22
C ALA A 267 4.06 -18.93 14.74
N VAL A 268 5.13 -19.65 14.37
CA VAL A 268 5.27 -20.21 13.01
C VAL A 268 4.15 -21.20 12.71
N CYS A 269 3.84 -22.14 13.60
CA CYS A 269 2.79 -23.14 13.39
C CYS A 269 1.39 -22.51 13.32
N LEU A 270 1.09 -21.55 14.20
CA LEU A 270 -0.16 -20.80 14.21
C LEU A 270 -0.32 -19.96 12.93
N ARG A 271 0.73 -19.27 12.48
CA ARG A 271 0.75 -18.54 11.20
C ARG A 271 0.48 -19.49 10.03
N THR A 272 1.10 -20.66 10.01
CA THR A 272 0.87 -21.67 8.96
C THR A 272 -0.56 -22.20 8.98
N ARG A 273 -1.16 -22.39 10.16
CA ARG A 273 -2.57 -22.80 10.28
C ARG A 273 -3.51 -21.70 9.80
N TYR A 274 -3.23 -20.46 10.17
CA TYR A 274 -3.97 -19.30 9.68
C TYR A 274 -3.97 -19.20 8.16
N GLN A 275 -2.82 -19.38 7.51
CA GLN A 275 -2.74 -19.37 6.04
C GLN A 275 -3.66 -20.41 5.35
N ARG A 276 -4.10 -21.44 6.07
CA ARG A 276 -4.97 -22.50 5.54
C ARG A 276 -6.43 -22.35 5.97
N LEU A 277 -6.67 -21.90 7.19
CA LEU A 277 -8.00 -21.89 7.82
C LEU A 277 -8.55 -20.48 8.08
N ALA A 278 -7.75 -19.44 7.87
CA ALA A 278 -8.09 -18.02 8.13
C ALA A 278 -8.64 -17.75 9.55
N THR A 279 -8.21 -18.53 10.53
CA THR A 279 -8.62 -18.44 11.94
C THR A 279 -8.02 -17.22 12.64
N CYS A 280 -8.78 -16.13 12.82
CA CYS A 280 -8.27 -14.87 13.41
C CYS A 280 -7.57 -15.04 14.77
N GLN A 281 -8.06 -15.94 15.63
CA GLN A 281 -7.47 -16.21 16.95
C GLN A 281 -6.00 -16.67 16.87
N ASP A 282 -5.64 -17.40 15.81
CA ASP A 282 -4.28 -17.91 15.65
C ASP A 282 -3.28 -16.81 15.35
N VAL A 283 -3.71 -15.77 14.63
CA VAL A 283 -2.84 -14.67 14.23
C VAL A 283 -2.62 -13.70 15.39
N GLU A 284 -3.67 -13.45 16.19
CA GLU A 284 -3.56 -12.66 17.42
C GLU A 284 -2.64 -13.34 18.43
N GLU A 285 -2.78 -14.66 18.62
CA GLU A 285 -1.88 -15.43 19.49
C GLU A 285 -0.44 -15.43 18.93
N ALA A 286 -0.26 -15.64 17.63
CA ALA A 286 1.06 -15.64 17.00
C ALA A 286 1.76 -14.27 17.11
N GLU A 287 1.02 -13.17 16.94
CA GLU A 287 1.54 -11.80 17.09
C GLU A 287 2.06 -11.57 18.51
N MET A 288 1.25 -11.91 19.52
CA MET A 288 1.61 -11.81 20.93
C MET A 288 2.90 -12.60 21.22
N LEU A 289 2.96 -13.85 20.78
CA LEU A 289 4.11 -14.73 21.00
C LEU A 289 5.40 -14.20 20.36
N CYS A 290 5.32 -13.66 19.14
CA CYS A 290 6.46 -13.02 18.50
C CYS A 290 6.95 -11.78 19.27
N ARG A 291 6.04 -10.93 19.76
CA ARG A 291 6.41 -9.75 20.56
C ARG A 291 7.05 -10.14 21.89
N GLU A 292 6.52 -11.15 22.57
CA GLU A 292 7.11 -11.70 23.80
C GLU A 292 8.50 -12.28 23.55
N ALA A 293 8.68 -13.05 22.46
CA ALA A 293 9.98 -13.62 22.10
C ALA A 293 11.03 -12.53 21.81
N LEU A 294 10.64 -11.43 21.16
CA LEU A 294 11.50 -10.28 20.90
C LEU A 294 11.95 -9.57 22.20
N HIS A 295 11.06 -9.50 23.20
CA HIS A 295 11.37 -8.88 24.49
C HIS A 295 12.23 -9.79 25.40
N GLN A 296 12.00 -11.10 25.38
CA GLN A 296 12.62 -12.05 26.31
C GLN A 296 13.96 -12.64 25.83
N SER A 297 14.27 -12.59 24.52
CA SER A 297 15.44 -13.27 23.96
C SER A 297 16.69 -12.39 23.90
N GLU A 298 17.81 -12.90 24.41
CA GLU A 298 19.16 -12.33 24.20
C GLU A 298 19.82 -12.86 22.91
N SER A 299 19.27 -13.91 22.29
CA SER A 299 19.83 -14.54 21.09
C SER A 299 19.45 -13.78 19.82
N SER A 300 20.46 -13.30 19.09
CA SER A 300 20.29 -12.62 17.80
C SER A 300 19.49 -13.46 16.79
N ALA A 301 19.76 -14.78 16.71
CA ALA A 301 19.08 -15.68 15.79
C ALA A 301 17.58 -15.84 16.10
N VAL A 302 17.22 -15.99 17.38
CA VAL A 302 15.80 -16.11 17.78
C VAL A 302 15.07 -14.79 17.57
N ARG A 303 15.72 -13.65 17.85
CA ARG A 303 15.14 -12.32 17.59
C ARG A 303 14.91 -12.09 16.10
N GLN A 304 15.83 -12.51 15.24
CA GLN A 304 15.67 -12.42 13.80
C GLN A 304 14.44 -13.22 13.34
N VAL A 305 14.33 -14.49 13.71
CA VAL A 305 13.17 -15.33 13.32
C VAL A 305 11.86 -14.79 13.90
N ALA A 306 11.88 -14.25 15.13
CA ALA A 306 10.70 -13.61 15.73
C ALA A 306 10.27 -12.34 14.96
N LEU A 307 11.23 -11.52 14.51
CA LEU A 307 10.97 -10.31 13.72
C LEU A 307 10.42 -10.65 12.34
N GLU A 308 11.01 -11.63 11.65
CA GLU A 308 10.55 -12.11 10.35
C GLU A 308 9.10 -12.62 10.42
N ASN A 309 8.78 -13.44 11.43
CA ASN A 309 7.43 -13.96 11.59
C ASN A 309 6.44 -12.86 12.03
N LEU A 310 6.84 -11.94 12.90
CA LEU A 310 6.02 -10.79 13.27
C LEU A 310 5.66 -9.96 12.04
N ALA A 311 6.64 -9.64 11.19
CA ALA A 311 6.39 -8.88 9.97
C ALA A 311 5.43 -9.61 9.02
N LEU A 312 5.61 -10.92 8.80
CA LEU A 312 4.68 -11.72 8.00
C LEU A 312 3.27 -11.74 8.59
N ILE A 313 3.14 -11.90 9.91
CA ILE A 313 1.86 -11.88 10.63
C ILE A 313 1.15 -10.53 10.42
N LEU A 314 1.88 -9.42 10.57
CA LEU A 314 1.34 -8.07 10.38
C LEU A 314 0.90 -7.84 8.91
N ILE A 315 1.65 -8.34 7.93
CA ILE A 315 1.25 -8.31 6.51
C ILE A 315 -0.04 -9.10 6.29
N TYR A 316 -0.17 -10.30 6.87
CA TYR A 316 -1.37 -11.12 6.74
C TYR A 316 -2.60 -10.49 7.41
N GLN A 317 -2.42 -9.88 8.59
CA GLN A 317 -3.49 -9.12 9.24
C GLN A 317 -3.88 -7.90 8.42
N PHE A 318 -2.93 -7.22 7.76
CA PHE A 318 -3.26 -6.15 6.82
C PHE A 318 -4.10 -6.65 5.65
N GLN A 319 -3.72 -7.77 5.04
CA GLN A 319 -4.44 -8.35 3.89
C GLN A 319 -5.86 -8.80 4.21
N THR A 320 -6.18 -9.06 5.48
CA THR A 320 -7.48 -9.59 5.91
C THR A 320 -8.35 -8.58 6.63
N LEU A 321 -7.74 -7.63 7.35
CA LEU A 321 -8.46 -6.61 8.12
C LEU A 321 -8.36 -5.22 7.48
N GLY A 322 -7.59 -5.05 6.41
CA GLY A 322 -7.36 -3.76 5.74
C GLY A 322 -6.61 -2.71 6.59
N GLN A 323 -6.08 -3.10 7.76
CA GLN A 323 -5.50 -2.16 8.74
C GLN A 323 -4.11 -1.68 8.31
N SER A 324 -4.03 -0.58 7.54
CA SER A 324 -2.78 0.05 7.07
C SER A 324 -1.68 0.14 8.14
N PRO A 325 -1.96 0.51 9.41
CA PRO A 325 -0.92 0.64 10.43
C PRO A 325 -0.08 -0.63 10.65
N LYS A 326 -0.67 -1.81 10.44
CA LYS A 326 0.03 -3.10 10.61
C LYS A 326 1.06 -3.34 9.52
N LEU A 327 0.71 -3.07 8.26
CA LEU A 327 1.66 -3.17 7.14
C LEU A 327 2.81 -2.18 7.31
N ASP A 328 2.51 -0.97 7.76
CA ASP A 328 3.51 0.07 7.98
C ASP A 328 4.45 -0.26 9.14
N GLU A 329 3.91 -0.90 10.19
CA GLU A 329 4.71 -1.47 11.25
C GLU A 329 5.67 -2.54 10.72
N ALA A 330 5.16 -3.49 9.92
CA ALA A 330 5.98 -4.55 9.34
C ALA A 330 7.15 -3.99 8.52
N ILE A 331 6.86 -3.01 7.64
CA ILE A 331 7.86 -2.36 6.80
C ILE A 331 8.89 -1.61 7.66
N SER A 332 8.44 -0.85 8.67
CA SER A 332 9.33 -0.10 9.57
C SER A 332 10.27 -1.03 10.36
N LEU A 333 9.74 -2.14 10.88
CA LEU A 333 10.51 -3.13 11.64
C LEU A 333 11.58 -3.79 10.76
N LEU A 334 11.22 -4.14 9.52
CA LEU A 334 12.13 -4.74 8.56
C LEU A 334 13.23 -3.76 8.12
N TYR A 335 12.90 -2.50 7.87
CA TYR A 335 13.90 -1.47 7.58
C TYR A 335 14.89 -1.30 8.72
N ALA A 336 14.39 -1.12 9.96
CA ALA A 336 15.25 -0.98 11.13
C ALA A 336 16.19 -2.19 11.31
N HIS A 337 15.69 -3.40 11.01
CA HIS A 337 16.49 -4.62 11.05
C HIS A 337 17.56 -4.64 9.95
N VAL A 338 17.17 -4.47 8.69
CA VAL A 338 18.07 -4.50 7.53
C VAL A 338 19.15 -3.43 7.63
N SER A 339 18.83 -2.23 8.12
CA SER A 339 19.81 -1.15 8.35
C SER A 339 20.84 -1.45 9.43
N SER A 340 20.55 -2.39 10.34
CA SER A 340 21.42 -2.74 11.48
C SER A 340 22.32 -3.96 11.24
N THR A 341 22.12 -4.68 10.13
CA THR A 341 22.81 -5.94 9.79
C THR A 341 23.66 -5.81 8.53
N ASP A 342 24.79 -6.51 8.49
CA ASP A 342 25.64 -6.58 7.29
C ASP A 342 24.96 -7.45 6.21
N VAL A 343 24.65 -6.86 5.05
CA VAL A 343 23.64 -7.36 4.10
C VAL A 343 24.20 -8.40 3.12
N ASP A 344 25.47 -8.79 3.25
CA ASP A 344 26.16 -9.61 2.26
C ASP A 344 26.24 -11.11 2.62
N HIS A 345 25.63 -11.53 3.73
CA HIS A 345 25.59 -12.93 4.15
C HIS A 345 24.27 -13.62 3.77
N TYR A 346 24.32 -14.87 3.28
CA TYR A 346 23.13 -15.64 2.85
C TYR A 346 22.04 -15.82 3.93
N GLN A 347 22.38 -15.68 5.21
CA GLN A 347 21.46 -15.80 6.35
C GLN A 347 20.56 -14.55 6.52
N HIS A 348 20.86 -13.47 5.79
CA HIS A 348 20.09 -12.22 5.80
C HIS A 348 19.19 -12.07 4.55
N THR A 349 19.06 -13.11 3.73
CA THR A 349 18.13 -13.10 2.57
C THR A 349 16.65 -13.06 2.96
N PRO A 350 16.16 -13.75 4.02
CA PRO A 350 14.72 -13.76 4.34
C PRO A 350 14.14 -12.37 4.70
N PRO A 351 14.78 -11.52 5.52
CA PRO A 351 14.28 -10.16 5.79
C PRO A 351 14.15 -9.29 4.52
N LEU A 352 15.08 -9.42 3.57
CA LEU A 352 15.02 -8.69 2.30
C LEU A 352 13.84 -9.15 1.43
N GLU A 353 13.58 -10.46 1.37
CA GLU A 353 12.42 -11.01 0.65
C GLU A 353 11.11 -10.56 1.29
N ILE A 354 11.01 -10.58 2.62
CA ILE A 354 9.79 -10.16 3.34
C ILE A 354 9.58 -8.65 3.16
N LEU A 355 10.64 -7.84 3.19
CA LEU A 355 10.54 -6.39 2.92
C LEU A 355 10.08 -6.12 1.49
N ALA A 356 10.66 -6.81 0.50
CA ALA A 356 10.22 -6.71 -0.89
C ALA A 356 8.76 -7.15 -1.08
N HIS A 357 8.31 -8.15 -0.32
CA HIS A 357 6.90 -8.57 -0.32
C HIS A 357 6.00 -7.50 0.30
N ALA A 358 6.38 -6.95 1.46
CA ALA A 358 5.62 -5.90 2.15
C ALA A 358 5.49 -4.63 1.28
N LEU A 359 6.57 -4.21 0.62
CA LEU A 359 6.56 -3.09 -0.32
C LEU A 359 5.66 -3.36 -1.53
N GLN A 360 5.66 -4.57 -2.08
CA GLN A 360 4.73 -4.94 -3.16
C GLN A 360 3.27 -4.99 -2.70
N VAL A 361 3.00 -5.47 -1.48
CA VAL A 361 1.66 -5.44 -0.89
C VAL A 361 1.20 -4.00 -0.70
N ARG A 362 2.08 -3.13 -0.20
CA ARG A 362 1.80 -1.70 -0.04
C ARG A 362 1.52 -1.04 -1.38
N TYR A 363 2.38 -1.27 -2.37
CA TYR A 363 2.20 -0.82 -3.75
C TYR A 363 0.81 -1.20 -4.28
N SER A 364 0.41 -2.47 -4.15
CA SER A 364 -0.88 -2.95 -4.63
C SER A 364 -2.08 -2.46 -3.81
N SER A 365 -1.86 -1.97 -2.59
CA SER A 365 -2.90 -1.44 -1.70
C SER A 365 -3.11 0.07 -1.78
N SER A 366 -2.14 0.80 -2.31
CA SER A 366 -2.19 2.26 -2.42
C SER A 366 -3.00 2.69 -3.64
N ALA A 367 -3.82 3.73 -3.50
CA ALA A 367 -4.56 4.35 -4.61
C ALA A 367 -3.62 4.91 -5.71
N LYS A 368 -2.36 5.15 -5.36
CA LYS A 368 -1.27 5.41 -6.31
C LYS A 368 -0.26 4.29 -6.22
N ASP A 369 -0.14 3.52 -7.30
CA ASP A 369 0.97 2.64 -7.61
C ASP A 369 2.32 3.37 -7.38
N ASN A 370 2.87 3.32 -6.16
CA ASN A 370 4.11 4.04 -5.85
C ASN A 370 5.28 3.32 -6.53
N ALA A 371 5.69 3.76 -7.72
CA ALA A 371 6.79 3.15 -8.48
C ALA A 371 8.03 2.90 -7.61
N ARG A 372 8.26 3.75 -6.61
CA ARG A 372 9.38 3.64 -5.67
C ARG A 372 9.35 2.35 -4.86
N ASP A 373 8.20 1.97 -4.30
CA ASP A 373 8.07 0.74 -3.52
C ASP A 373 8.39 -0.48 -4.40
N LEU A 374 8.00 -0.40 -5.68
CA LEU A 374 8.22 -1.46 -6.64
C LEU A 374 9.65 -1.52 -7.16
N ASP A 375 10.25 -0.35 -7.47
CA ASP A 375 11.65 -0.22 -7.84
C ASP A 375 12.55 -0.74 -6.72
N GLU A 376 12.23 -0.40 -5.47
CA GLU A 376 12.94 -0.88 -4.30
C GLU A 376 12.75 -2.39 -4.08
N ALA A 377 11.53 -2.91 -4.22
CA ALA A 377 11.28 -4.35 -4.18
C ALA A 377 12.07 -5.11 -5.27
N ILE A 378 12.13 -4.58 -6.50
CA ILE A 378 12.90 -5.15 -7.60
C ILE A 378 14.40 -5.20 -7.25
N LEU A 379 14.95 -4.13 -6.68
CA LEU A 379 16.35 -4.06 -6.28
C LEU A 379 16.67 -5.07 -5.16
N LEU A 380 15.82 -5.15 -4.13
CA LEU A 380 15.97 -6.11 -3.04
C LEU A 380 15.94 -7.56 -3.54
N LEU A 381 15.01 -7.88 -4.46
CA LEU A 381 14.89 -9.23 -5.02
C LEU A 381 16.07 -9.59 -5.94
N HIS A 382 16.59 -8.65 -6.72
CA HIS A 382 17.84 -8.87 -7.47
C HIS A 382 19.01 -9.18 -6.53
N LYS A 383 19.13 -8.46 -5.40
CA LYS A 383 20.17 -8.72 -4.40
C LYS A 383 20.03 -10.13 -3.83
N VAL A 384 18.82 -10.55 -3.45
CA VAL A 384 18.54 -11.90 -2.95
C VAL A 384 18.97 -12.98 -3.97
N ILE A 385 18.57 -12.84 -5.24
CA ILE A 385 18.90 -13.80 -6.29
C ILE A 385 20.42 -13.87 -6.54
N SER A 386 21.15 -12.76 -6.38
CA SER A 386 22.61 -12.73 -6.53
C SER A 386 23.35 -13.50 -5.43
N ILE A 387 22.75 -13.59 -4.23
CA ILE A 387 23.33 -14.26 -3.07
C ILE A 387 22.98 -15.76 -3.06
N LEU A 388 21.79 -16.15 -3.56
CA LEU A 388 21.30 -17.53 -3.47
C LEU A 388 21.88 -18.46 -4.57
N PRO A 389 22.28 -19.72 -4.23
CA PRO A 389 22.76 -20.69 -5.20
C PRO A 389 21.73 -21.01 -6.31
N LEU A 390 22.22 -21.29 -7.53
CA LEU A 390 21.40 -21.54 -8.73
C LEU A 390 20.34 -22.64 -8.57
N THR A 391 20.61 -23.67 -7.78
CA THR A 391 19.73 -24.82 -7.55
C THR A 391 18.91 -24.73 -6.27
N SER A 392 19.01 -23.62 -5.54
CA SER A 392 18.30 -23.48 -4.27
C SER A 392 16.81 -23.19 -4.48
N HIS A 393 15.95 -23.86 -3.72
CA HIS A 393 14.50 -23.65 -3.74
C HIS A 393 14.10 -22.19 -3.42
N GLY A 394 14.90 -21.50 -2.59
CA GLY A 394 14.71 -20.08 -2.29
C GLY A 394 14.86 -19.19 -3.53
N ARG A 395 15.80 -19.55 -4.43
CA ARG A 395 16.03 -18.79 -5.65
C ARG A 395 14.83 -18.82 -6.60
N TYR A 396 14.16 -19.97 -6.75
CA TYR A 396 12.96 -20.06 -7.59
C TYR A 396 11.82 -19.18 -7.06
N ARG A 397 11.61 -19.16 -5.74
CA ARG A 397 10.60 -18.30 -5.09
C ARG A 397 10.93 -16.82 -5.28
N ALA A 398 12.18 -16.42 -5.03
CA ALA A 398 12.63 -15.05 -5.23
C ALA A 398 12.51 -14.63 -6.71
N ALA A 399 12.84 -15.53 -7.64
CA ALA A 399 12.72 -15.31 -9.08
C ALA A 399 11.27 -15.10 -9.52
N SER A 400 10.32 -15.94 -9.08
CA SER A 400 8.90 -15.73 -9.39
C SER A 400 8.34 -14.46 -8.76
N THR A 401 8.81 -14.09 -7.56
CA THR A 401 8.43 -12.83 -6.91
C THR A 401 8.99 -11.62 -7.69
N LEU A 402 10.23 -11.71 -8.18
CA LEU A 402 10.84 -10.69 -9.02
C LEU A 402 10.11 -10.54 -10.36
N ALA A 403 9.74 -11.65 -11.01
CA ALA A 403 8.99 -11.62 -12.27
C ALA A 403 7.65 -10.88 -12.12
N LEU A 404 6.93 -11.10 -11.01
CA LEU A 404 5.70 -10.36 -10.71
C LEU A 404 5.97 -8.86 -10.47
N ALA A 405 7.04 -8.52 -9.74
CA ALA A 405 7.40 -7.14 -9.47
C ALA A 405 7.77 -6.38 -10.77
N LEU A 406 8.59 -7.00 -11.63
CA LEU A 406 8.96 -6.48 -12.94
C LEU A 406 7.73 -6.30 -13.86
N SER A 407 6.82 -7.27 -13.85
CA SER A 407 5.56 -7.20 -14.60
C SER A 407 4.66 -6.05 -14.14
N LYS A 408 4.53 -5.83 -12.82
CA LYS A 408 3.81 -4.68 -12.27
C LYS A 408 4.49 -3.37 -12.65
N ARG A 409 5.82 -3.33 -12.70
CA ARG A 409 6.59 -2.11 -12.97
C ARG A 409 6.45 -1.66 -14.42
N PHE A 410 6.39 -2.63 -15.32
CA PHE A 410 6.03 -2.41 -16.72
C PHE A 410 4.62 -1.82 -16.87
N HIS A 411 3.65 -2.27 -16.07
CA HIS A 411 2.29 -1.74 -16.11
C HIS A 411 2.22 -0.26 -15.65
N HIS A 412 2.99 0.07 -14.61
CA HIS A 412 3.00 1.41 -14.01
C HIS A 412 3.51 2.52 -14.94
N SER A 413 4.51 2.25 -15.78
CA SER A 413 5.24 3.31 -16.49
C SER A 413 4.45 4.04 -17.58
N GLY A 414 3.24 3.59 -17.95
CA GLY A 414 2.21 4.36 -18.65
C GLY A 414 2.56 4.92 -20.06
N SER A 415 3.82 4.88 -20.48
CA SER A 415 4.32 5.46 -21.72
C SER A 415 4.90 4.36 -22.59
N LYS A 416 4.10 3.90 -23.55
CA LYS A 416 4.50 2.89 -24.52
C LYS A 416 5.73 3.38 -25.32
N GLY A 417 6.91 2.81 -25.05
CA GLY A 417 7.97 2.75 -26.07
C GLY A 417 9.43 2.98 -25.66
N SER A 418 9.78 3.13 -24.38
CA SER A 418 11.21 3.15 -24.03
C SER A 418 11.78 1.72 -24.03
N ASP A 419 12.93 1.49 -24.68
CA ASP A 419 13.57 0.17 -24.77
C ASP A 419 13.86 -0.44 -23.39
N ARG A 420 14.05 0.41 -22.37
CA ARG A 420 14.30 0.03 -20.98
C ARG A 420 13.05 -0.49 -20.25
N GLU A 421 11.85 -0.07 -20.64
CA GLU A 421 10.63 -0.56 -20.00
C GLU A 421 10.19 -1.91 -20.56
N VAL A 422 10.34 -2.10 -21.87
CA VAL A 422 10.08 -3.39 -22.53
C VAL A 422 11.07 -4.46 -22.05
N SER A 423 12.27 -4.07 -21.61
CA SER A 423 13.24 -5.01 -21.03
C SER A 423 12.73 -5.62 -19.74
N PHE A 424 12.06 -4.87 -18.84
CA PHE A 424 11.50 -5.44 -17.61
C PHE A 424 10.51 -6.59 -17.87
N LEU A 425 9.67 -6.45 -18.89
CA LEU A 425 8.72 -7.50 -19.27
C LEU A 425 9.43 -8.70 -19.91
N HIS A 426 10.46 -8.48 -20.72
CA HIS A 426 11.29 -9.57 -21.26
C HIS A 426 12.02 -10.33 -20.16
N ASP A 427 12.64 -9.61 -19.22
CA ASP A 427 13.36 -10.17 -18.10
C ASP A 427 12.43 -11.01 -17.22
N ALA A 428 11.20 -10.52 -16.94
CA ALA A 428 10.19 -11.27 -16.20
C ALA A 428 9.78 -12.59 -16.90
N ILE A 429 9.55 -12.55 -18.21
CA ILE A 429 9.18 -13.74 -18.99
C ILE A 429 10.32 -14.75 -19.01
N GLN A 430 11.54 -14.28 -19.29
CA GLN A 430 12.71 -15.15 -19.36
C GLN A 430 12.95 -15.83 -18.02
N LEU A 431 12.99 -15.05 -16.95
CA LEU A 431 13.20 -15.55 -15.59
C LEU A 431 12.15 -16.62 -15.23
N GLN A 432 10.88 -16.38 -15.54
CA GLN A 432 9.83 -17.33 -15.20
C GLN A 432 9.81 -18.58 -16.10
N ARG A 433 10.18 -18.47 -17.38
CA ARG A 433 10.35 -19.63 -18.27
C ARG A 433 11.51 -20.52 -17.83
N GLU A 434 12.60 -19.95 -17.35
CA GLU A 434 13.71 -20.70 -16.75
C GLU A 434 13.23 -21.49 -15.52
N VAL A 435 12.44 -20.87 -14.63
CA VAL A 435 11.84 -21.56 -13.47
C VAL A 435 10.92 -22.70 -13.89
N VAL A 436 9.99 -22.48 -14.82
CA VAL A 436 9.03 -23.52 -15.25
C VAL A 436 9.71 -24.66 -16.00
N SER A 437 10.77 -24.39 -16.78
CA SER A 437 11.48 -25.43 -17.54
C SER A 437 12.31 -26.38 -16.68
N THR A 438 12.66 -25.99 -15.46
CA THR A 438 13.39 -26.82 -14.50
C THR A 438 12.49 -27.69 -13.62
N MET A 439 11.16 -27.53 -13.70
CA MET A 439 10.17 -28.27 -12.91
C MET A 439 9.36 -29.21 -13.80
N ASP A 440 9.19 -30.48 -13.43
CA ASP A 440 8.28 -31.40 -14.13
C ASP A 440 6.82 -31.32 -13.62
N HIS A 441 5.89 -32.03 -14.26
CA HIS A 441 4.46 -32.03 -13.87
C HIS A 441 4.16 -32.60 -12.47
N SER A 442 5.09 -33.38 -11.90
CA SER A 442 4.98 -33.92 -10.54
C SER A 442 5.54 -32.98 -9.47
N HIS A 443 6.28 -31.95 -9.89
CA HIS A 443 6.91 -31.01 -8.98
C HIS A 443 5.84 -30.21 -8.20
N PRO A 444 5.86 -30.23 -6.85
CA PRO A 444 4.78 -29.70 -6.01
C PRO A 444 4.51 -28.20 -6.22
N LYS A 445 5.53 -27.44 -6.64
CA LYS A 445 5.42 -25.98 -6.88
C LYS A 445 5.18 -25.58 -8.35
N ARG A 446 5.05 -26.54 -9.28
CA ARG A 446 4.86 -26.21 -10.70
C ARG A 446 3.60 -25.39 -10.93
N ARG A 447 2.51 -25.70 -10.23
CA ARG A 447 1.24 -24.96 -10.29
C ARG A 447 1.44 -23.45 -10.11
N GLU A 448 2.18 -23.04 -9.09
CA GLU A 448 2.45 -21.64 -8.78
C GLU A 448 3.32 -20.99 -9.86
N ALA A 449 4.38 -21.68 -10.28
CA ALA A 449 5.27 -21.17 -11.31
C ALA A 449 4.55 -20.98 -12.67
N VAL A 450 3.67 -21.91 -13.05
CA VAL A 450 2.85 -21.83 -14.27
C VAL A 450 1.84 -20.68 -14.18
N ASN A 451 1.21 -20.47 -13.01
CA ASN A 451 0.27 -19.35 -12.85
C ASN A 451 0.96 -17.98 -12.96
N VAL A 452 2.16 -17.84 -12.37
CA VAL A 452 2.97 -16.62 -12.52
C VAL A 452 3.34 -16.38 -13.99
N LEU A 453 3.75 -17.43 -14.72
CA LEU A 453 4.04 -17.30 -16.15
C LEU A 453 2.81 -16.85 -16.94
N ALA A 454 1.63 -17.40 -16.64
CA ALA A 454 0.39 -17.01 -17.28
C ALA A 454 0.04 -15.53 -17.02
N CYS A 455 0.32 -15.01 -15.81
CA CYS A 455 0.13 -13.60 -15.47
C CYS A 455 1.05 -12.70 -16.32
N VAL A 456 2.35 -12.99 -16.36
CA VAL A 456 3.33 -12.20 -17.13
C VAL A 456 3.04 -12.26 -18.65
N MET A 457 2.61 -13.42 -19.16
CA MET A 457 2.16 -13.57 -20.56
C MET A 457 0.91 -12.72 -20.87
N GLY A 458 0.00 -12.57 -19.89
CA GLY A 458 -1.12 -11.64 -20.00
C GLY A 458 -0.70 -10.18 -20.13
N GLU A 459 0.35 -9.75 -19.45
CA GLU A 459 0.91 -8.40 -19.60
C GLU A 459 1.65 -8.23 -20.93
N LYS A 460 2.34 -9.27 -21.41
CA LYS A 460 2.90 -9.32 -22.77
C LYS A 460 1.83 -9.07 -23.82
N TYR A 461 0.67 -9.70 -23.70
CA TYR A 461 -0.47 -9.43 -24.58
C TYR A 461 -0.94 -7.96 -24.50
N ASN A 462 -1.04 -7.36 -23.30
CA ASN A 462 -1.47 -5.96 -23.17
C ASN A 462 -0.56 -5.00 -23.97
N HIS A 463 0.74 -5.33 -24.06
CA HIS A 463 1.74 -4.61 -24.84
C HIS A 463 1.73 -4.97 -26.34
N SER A 464 1.94 -6.25 -26.65
CA SER A 464 2.15 -6.74 -28.03
C SER A 464 0.86 -6.74 -28.85
N ARG A 465 -0.29 -6.88 -28.18
CA ARG A 465 -1.62 -7.15 -28.75
C ARG A 465 -1.64 -8.38 -29.67
N LYS A 466 -0.69 -9.31 -29.51
CA LYS A 466 -0.58 -10.55 -30.28
C LYS A 466 -1.40 -11.66 -29.64
N LEU A 467 -2.18 -12.35 -30.46
CA LEU A 467 -3.11 -13.39 -30.04
C LEU A 467 -2.44 -14.57 -29.35
N GLU A 468 -1.30 -14.98 -29.88
CA GLU A 468 -0.58 -16.16 -29.45
C GLU A 468 -0.20 -16.05 -27.97
N ASP A 469 0.11 -14.83 -27.51
CA ASP A 469 0.47 -14.55 -26.12
C ASP A 469 -0.73 -14.74 -25.17
N LEU A 470 -1.94 -14.38 -25.60
CA LEU A 470 -3.16 -14.52 -24.80
C LEU A 470 -3.67 -15.96 -24.76
N ASP A 471 -3.58 -16.69 -25.88
CA ASP A 471 -3.93 -18.10 -25.93
C ASP A 471 -2.95 -18.96 -25.12
N GLU A 472 -1.65 -18.62 -25.12
CA GLU A 472 -0.65 -19.24 -24.23
C GLU A 472 -1.01 -18.99 -22.76
N ALA A 473 -1.40 -17.77 -22.38
CA ALA A 473 -1.83 -17.46 -21.01
C ALA A 473 -3.08 -18.26 -20.58
N ILE A 474 -4.07 -18.44 -21.48
CA ILE A 474 -5.27 -19.25 -21.20
C ILE A 474 -4.90 -20.73 -21.06
N ALA A 475 -4.02 -21.25 -21.90
CA ALA A 475 -3.55 -22.63 -21.82
C ALA A 475 -2.84 -22.90 -20.48
N LEU A 476 -1.95 -22.00 -20.06
CA LEU A 476 -1.24 -22.09 -18.78
C LEU A 476 -2.20 -22.01 -17.58
N ARG A 477 -3.23 -21.14 -17.61
CA ARG A 477 -4.26 -21.08 -16.54
C ARG A 477 -5.10 -22.36 -16.47
N ARG A 478 -5.40 -22.99 -17.62
CA ARG A 478 -6.07 -24.29 -17.66
C ARG A 478 -5.19 -25.43 -17.12
N GLU A 479 -3.88 -25.42 -17.40
CA GLU A 479 -2.92 -26.35 -16.77
C GLU A 479 -2.88 -26.17 -15.25
N ALA A 480 -2.77 -24.93 -14.76
CA ALA A 480 -2.78 -24.66 -13.33
C ALA A 480 -4.09 -25.14 -12.66
N LEU A 481 -5.24 -24.94 -13.31
CA LEU A 481 -6.54 -25.40 -12.81
C LEU A 481 -6.66 -26.94 -12.81
N SER A 482 -6.15 -27.63 -13.83
CA SER A 482 -6.18 -29.09 -13.87
C SER A 482 -5.30 -29.71 -12.77
N LEU A 483 -4.10 -29.16 -12.56
CA LEU A 483 -3.21 -29.55 -11.45
C LEU A 483 -3.87 -29.35 -10.09
N THR A 484 -4.66 -28.28 -9.92
CA THR A 484 -5.35 -27.96 -8.65
C THR A 484 -6.53 -28.91 -8.39
N ARG A 485 -7.32 -29.25 -9.42
CA ARG A 485 -8.44 -30.20 -9.30
C ARG A 485 -7.95 -31.62 -9.01
N LEU A 486 -6.80 -32.01 -9.54
CA LEU A 486 -6.14 -33.28 -9.20
C LEU A 486 -5.68 -33.35 -7.74
N GLN A 487 -5.40 -32.19 -7.13
CA GLN A 487 -4.98 -32.06 -5.73
C GLN A 487 -6.17 -31.85 -4.76
N HIS A 488 -7.42 -31.97 -5.23
CA HIS A 488 -8.65 -31.76 -4.44
C HIS A 488 -8.69 -30.41 -3.67
N ARG A 489 -8.06 -29.36 -4.21
CA ARG A 489 -8.03 -28.02 -3.61
C ARG A 489 -9.12 -27.11 -4.15
N LYS A 490 -9.53 -26.13 -3.34
CA LYS A 490 -10.43 -25.04 -3.74
C LYS A 490 -9.75 -24.17 -4.82
N PRO A 491 -10.32 -24.04 -6.03
CA PRO A 491 -9.67 -23.33 -7.14
C PRO A 491 -10.15 -21.87 -7.31
N THR A 492 -10.80 -21.25 -6.31
CA THR A 492 -11.47 -19.94 -6.43
C THR A 492 -10.61 -18.86 -7.11
N ASP A 493 -9.34 -18.70 -6.69
CA ASP A 493 -8.43 -17.71 -7.30
C ASP A 493 -8.14 -18.00 -8.78
N LEU A 494 -7.93 -19.27 -9.12
CA LEU A 494 -7.65 -19.71 -10.49
C LEU A 494 -8.89 -19.59 -11.39
N LEU A 495 -10.09 -19.80 -10.85
CA LEU A 495 -11.36 -19.59 -11.55
C LEU A 495 -11.56 -18.11 -11.88
N ASN A 496 -11.35 -17.22 -10.90
CA ASN A 496 -11.39 -15.77 -11.09
C ASN A 496 -10.35 -15.31 -12.13
N ASP A 497 -9.12 -15.80 -12.02
CA ASP A 497 -8.06 -15.53 -12.98
C ASP A 497 -8.45 -15.97 -14.40
N LEU A 498 -8.90 -17.21 -14.57
CA LEU A 498 -9.30 -17.72 -15.88
C LEU A 498 -10.46 -16.91 -16.47
N ALA A 499 -11.47 -16.56 -15.65
CA ALA A 499 -12.56 -15.70 -16.07
C ALA A 499 -12.08 -14.32 -16.53
N HIS A 500 -11.13 -13.71 -15.82
CA HIS A 500 -10.54 -12.43 -16.20
C HIS A 500 -9.78 -12.50 -17.54
N THR A 501 -9.03 -13.58 -17.81
CA THR A 501 -8.32 -13.75 -19.10
C THR A 501 -9.28 -13.99 -20.25
N LEU A 502 -10.32 -14.80 -20.04
CA LEU A 502 -11.37 -15.03 -21.05
C LEU A 502 -12.13 -13.74 -21.36
N HIS A 503 -12.41 -12.93 -20.35
CA HIS A 503 -12.98 -11.61 -20.52
C HIS A 503 -12.09 -10.66 -21.34
N LYS A 504 -10.77 -10.65 -21.09
CA LYS A 504 -9.82 -9.89 -21.94
C LYS A 504 -9.88 -10.34 -23.40
N ARG A 505 -10.01 -11.65 -23.67
CA ARG A 505 -10.17 -12.17 -25.04
C ARG A 505 -11.50 -11.75 -25.67
N TYR A 506 -12.59 -11.78 -24.89
CA TYR A 506 -13.89 -11.24 -25.30
C TYR A 506 -13.82 -9.77 -25.67
N ASP A 507 -13.14 -8.92 -24.89
CA ASP A 507 -13.04 -7.49 -25.19
C ASP A 507 -12.38 -7.19 -26.54
N HIS A 508 -11.60 -8.12 -27.08
CA HIS A 508 -10.95 -7.98 -28.38
C HIS A 508 -11.75 -8.59 -29.54
N TYR A 509 -12.33 -9.78 -29.36
CA TYR A 509 -12.99 -10.52 -30.45
C TYR A 509 -14.52 -10.51 -30.37
N HIS A 510 -15.07 -10.02 -29.27
CA HIS A 510 -16.49 -10.07 -28.95
C HIS A 510 -17.07 -11.49 -29.05
N SER A 511 -16.27 -12.52 -28.70
CA SER A 511 -16.69 -13.93 -28.70
C SER A 511 -17.69 -14.19 -27.56
N PRO A 512 -18.98 -14.43 -27.86
CA PRO A 512 -19.99 -14.60 -26.82
C PRO A 512 -19.76 -15.86 -25.98
N GLU A 513 -19.04 -16.86 -26.50
CA GLU A 513 -18.72 -18.09 -25.77
C GLU A 513 -17.67 -17.87 -24.67
N ASP A 514 -16.70 -16.98 -24.91
CA ASP A 514 -15.71 -16.61 -23.90
C ASP A 514 -16.36 -15.85 -22.75
N LEU A 515 -17.30 -14.95 -23.05
CA LEU A 515 -18.05 -14.22 -22.03
C LEU A 515 -18.92 -15.16 -21.19
N LYS A 516 -19.66 -16.07 -21.83
CA LYS A 516 -20.46 -17.09 -21.10
C LYS A 516 -19.58 -17.98 -20.22
N SER A 517 -18.44 -18.44 -20.73
CA SER A 517 -17.50 -19.25 -19.97
C SER A 517 -16.94 -18.46 -18.78
N ALA A 518 -16.58 -17.19 -18.96
CA ALA A 518 -16.10 -16.32 -17.89
C ALA A 518 -17.16 -16.13 -16.78
N VAL A 519 -18.42 -15.87 -17.14
CA VAL A 519 -19.54 -15.75 -16.19
C VAL A 519 -19.75 -17.07 -15.45
N SER A 520 -19.70 -18.21 -16.14
CA SER A 520 -19.82 -19.53 -15.51
C SER A 520 -18.73 -19.79 -14.47
N PHE A 521 -17.47 -19.49 -14.79
CA PHE A 521 -16.37 -19.65 -13.84
C PHE A 521 -16.46 -18.69 -12.66
N CYS A 522 -16.93 -17.46 -12.85
CA CYS A 522 -17.17 -16.53 -11.74
C CYS A 522 -18.31 -17.00 -10.83
N ARG A 523 -19.41 -17.53 -11.40
CA ARG A 523 -20.50 -18.12 -10.59
C ARG A 523 -20.03 -19.36 -9.83
N GLU A 524 -19.23 -20.23 -10.44
CA GLU A 524 -18.59 -21.37 -9.76
C GLU A 524 -17.72 -20.88 -8.59
N ALA A 525 -16.89 -19.86 -8.81
CA ALA A 525 -16.07 -19.26 -7.77
C ALA A 525 -16.90 -18.61 -6.64
N HIS A 526 -18.06 -18.02 -6.96
CA HIS A 526 -18.92 -17.33 -5.99
C HIS A 526 -19.70 -18.30 -5.08
N LEU A 527 -19.97 -19.52 -5.54
CA LEU A 527 -20.66 -20.55 -4.77
C LEU A 527 -19.76 -21.24 -3.75
N GLU A 528 -18.43 -21.11 -3.89
CA GLU A 528 -17.46 -21.68 -2.97
C GLU A 528 -17.36 -20.83 -1.69
N PRO A 529 -17.35 -21.44 -0.47
CA PRO A 529 -17.19 -20.69 0.76
C PRO A 529 -15.78 -20.07 0.84
N SER A 530 -15.70 -18.73 0.78
CA SER A 530 -14.51 -17.90 1.00
C SER A 530 -14.78 -16.77 2.01
N ASP A 531 -13.73 -16.30 2.69
CA ASP A 531 -13.84 -15.24 3.70
C ASP A 531 -14.13 -13.85 3.11
N SER A 532 -13.66 -13.60 1.87
CA SER A 532 -14.02 -12.43 1.06
C SER A 532 -14.56 -12.89 -0.29
N THR A 533 -15.69 -12.32 -0.70
CA THR A 533 -16.29 -12.54 -2.03
C THR A 533 -16.07 -11.35 -2.95
N PHE A 534 -15.36 -10.32 -2.47
CA PHE A 534 -15.20 -9.03 -3.11
C PHE A 534 -14.70 -9.12 -4.56
N MET A 535 -13.58 -9.80 -4.78
CA MET A 535 -12.96 -9.91 -6.12
C MET A 535 -13.85 -10.67 -7.09
N THR A 536 -14.52 -11.73 -6.62
CA THR A 536 -15.45 -12.52 -7.43
C THR A 536 -16.72 -11.72 -7.75
N ALA A 537 -17.31 -11.03 -6.78
CA ALA A 537 -18.51 -10.23 -6.94
C ALA A 537 -18.27 -9.01 -7.87
N SER A 538 -17.15 -8.32 -7.71
CA SER A 538 -16.72 -7.23 -8.59
C SER A 538 -16.54 -7.69 -10.05
N LEU A 539 -15.86 -8.82 -10.26
CA LEU A 539 -15.67 -9.38 -11.59
C LEU A 539 -17.01 -9.86 -12.19
N LEU A 540 -17.84 -10.55 -11.40
CA LEU A 540 -19.16 -11.02 -11.81
C LEU A 540 -20.06 -9.86 -12.25
N GLY A 541 -20.11 -8.77 -11.48
CA GLY A 541 -20.86 -7.56 -11.83
C GLY A 541 -20.43 -6.97 -13.17
N LYS A 542 -19.12 -6.92 -13.44
CA LYS A 542 -18.58 -6.43 -14.72
C LYS A 542 -18.94 -7.35 -15.90
N LEU A 543 -18.84 -8.65 -15.73
CA LEU A 543 -19.14 -9.62 -16.79
C LEU A 543 -20.63 -9.68 -17.11
N LEU A 544 -21.49 -9.69 -16.10
CA LEU A 544 -22.94 -9.68 -16.26
C LEU A 544 -23.43 -8.38 -16.90
N SER A 545 -22.84 -7.23 -16.56
CA SER A 545 -23.16 -5.96 -17.23
C SER A 545 -22.83 -5.99 -18.73
N LYS A 546 -21.70 -6.59 -19.11
CA LYS A 546 -21.33 -6.81 -20.52
C LYS A 546 -22.23 -7.85 -21.19
N GLN A 547 -22.64 -8.89 -20.47
CA GLN A 547 -23.57 -9.88 -20.98
C GLN A 547 -24.94 -9.24 -21.25
N TYR A 548 -25.43 -8.40 -20.34
CA TYR A 548 -26.66 -7.62 -20.54
C TYR A 548 -26.59 -6.74 -21.79
N ASP A 549 -25.43 -6.15 -22.09
CA ASP A 549 -25.24 -5.37 -23.33
C ASP A 549 -25.50 -6.19 -24.61
N LEU A 550 -25.22 -7.50 -24.57
CA LEU A 550 -25.48 -8.43 -25.67
C LEU A 550 -26.88 -9.03 -25.64
N THR A 551 -27.33 -9.51 -24.47
CA THR A 551 -28.52 -10.34 -24.31
C THR A 551 -29.78 -9.53 -24.04
N ARG A 552 -29.63 -8.33 -23.45
CA ARG A 552 -30.69 -7.47 -22.90
C ARG A 552 -31.60 -8.19 -21.90
N GLN A 553 -31.09 -9.22 -21.22
CA GLN A 553 -31.82 -9.96 -20.18
C GLN A 553 -31.82 -9.17 -18.86
N PRO A 554 -32.98 -8.76 -18.33
CA PRO A 554 -33.05 -7.89 -17.15
C PRO A 554 -32.48 -8.54 -15.88
N ASP A 555 -32.53 -9.88 -15.78
CA ASP A 555 -31.98 -10.61 -14.64
C ASP A 555 -30.45 -10.49 -14.56
N ASP A 556 -29.75 -10.48 -15.71
CA ASP A 556 -28.29 -10.29 -15.75
C ASP A 556 -27.91 -8.90 -15.21
N LEU A 557 -28.68 -7.86 -15.55
CA LEU A 557 -28.41 -6.49 -15.06
C LEU A 557 -28.67 -6.38 -13.56
N ARG A 558 -29.77 -6.98 -13.05
CA ARG A 558 -30.09 -6.97 -11.62
C ARG A 558 -29.01 -7.67 -10.81
N GLU A 559 -28.64 -8.89 -11.20
CA GLU A 559 -27.57 -9.66 -10.54
C GLU A 559 -26.23 -8.91 -10.61
N ALA A 560 -25.94 -8.20 -11.71
CA ALA A 560 -24.75 -7.37 -11.82
C ALA A 560 -24.69 -6.25 -10.78
N MET A 561 -25.81 -5.52 -10.59
CA MET A 561 -25.89 -4.42 -9.63
C MET A 561 -25.81 -4.92 -8.19
N GLU A 562 -26.47 -6.04 -7.88
CA GLU A 562 -26.40 -6.70 -6.56
C GLU A 562 -24.96 -7.15 -6.24
N ALA A 563 -24.26 -7.75 -7.22
CA ALA A 563 -22.87 -8.17 -7.04
C ALA A 563 -21.93 -6.98 -6.79
N PHE A 564 -22.13 -5.86 -7.52
CA PHE A 564 -21.37 -4.64 -7.25
C PHE A 564 -21.67 -4.05 -5.86
N ALA A 565 -22.95 -3.95 -5.48
CA ALA A 565 -23.34 -3.44 -4.16
C ALA A 565 -22.76 -4.30 -3.02
N ALA A 566 -22.83 -5.63 -3.14
CA ALA A 566 -22.25 -6.56 -2.17
C ALA A 566 -20.74 -6.36 -2.01
N ALA A 567 -20.00 -6.20 -3.12
CA ALA A 567 -18.57 -5.90 -3.09
C ALA A 567 -18.27 -4.53 -2.44
N VAL A 568 -19.09 -3.51 -2.69
CA VAL A 568 -18.88 -2.18 -2.09
C VAL A 568 -19.11 -2.18 -0.57
N ILE A 569 -20.00 -3.03 -0.06
CA ILE A 569 -20.34 -3.11 1.37
C ILE A 569 -19.28 -3.88 2.18
N ASP A 570 -18.49 -4.74 1.54
CA ASP A 570 -17.50 -5.58 2.22
C ASP A 570 -16.42 -4.74 2.95
N GLU A 571 -16.55 -4.59 4.27
CA GLU A 571 -15.63 -3.79 5.11
C GLU A 571 -14.27 -4.45 5.32
N SER A 572 -14.11 -5.73 4.97
CA SER A 572 -12.80 -6.40 5.06
C SER A 572 -11.80 -5.87 4.03
N GLU A 573 -12.29 -5.21 2.97
CA GLU A 573 -11.49 -4.77 1.83
C GLU A 573 -11.10 -3.29 1.90
N LEU A 574 -10.02 -2.98 1.17
CA LEU A 574 -9.44 -1.64 1.15
C LEU A 574 -10.39 -0.61 0.51
N VAL A 575 -10.42 0.59 1.10
CA VAL A 575 -11.23 1.72 0.62
C VAL A 575 -10.97 2.04 -0.86
N ALA A 576 -9.72 1.96 -1.32
CA ALA A 576 -9.36 2.19 -2.73
C ALA A 576 -10.01 1.18 -3.68
N GLN A 577 -10.06 -0.10 -3.30
CA GLN A 577 -10.70 -1.14 -4.10
C GLN A 577 -12.21 -0.96 -4.10
N ARG A 578 -12.82 -0.74 -2.92
CA ARG A 578 -14.26 -0.48 -2.78
C ARG A 578 -14.70 0.73 -3.57
N PHE A 579 -13.91 1.81 -3.55
CA PHE A 579 -14.14 2.99 -4.37
C PHE A 579 -14.13 2.65 -5.86
N PHE A 580 -13.10 1.96 -6.36
CA PHE A 580 -13.04 1.56 -7.76
C PHE A 580 -14.27 0.75 -8.17
N VAL A 581 -14.71 -0.20 -7.35
CA VAL A 581 -15.92 -0.98 -7.61
C VAL A 581 -17.18 -0.12 -7.57
N ALA A 582 -17.30 0.84 -6.64
CA ALA A 582 -18.40 1.79 -6.60
C ALA A 582 -18.46 2.67 -7.87
N GLN A 583 -17.32 3.05 -8.44
CA GLN A 583 -17.28 3.76 -9.72
C GLN A 583 -17.77 2.89 -10.87
N GLN A 584 -17.35 1.63 -10.90
CA GLN A 584 -17.82 0.66 -11.90
C GLN A 584 -19.33 0.44 -11.77
N TRP A 585 -19.84 0.30 -10.54
CA TRP A 585 -21.26 0.20 -10.25
C TRP A 585 -22.03 1.42 -10.79
N ALA A 586 -21.57 2.62 -10.45
CA ALA A 586 -22.20 3.87 -10.88
C ALA A 586 -22.20 4.02 -12.40
N HIS A 587 -21.08 3.68 -13.05
CA HIS A 587 -20.96 3.72 -14.51
C HIS A 587 -21.97 2.80 -15.21
N TRP A 588 -22.03 1.52 -14.81
CA TRP A 588 -22.93 0.54 -15.44
C TRP A 588 -24.39 0.82 -15.11
N ALA A 589 -24.69 1.22 -13.87
CA ALA A 589 -26.03 1.61 -13.46
C ALA A 589 -26.53 2.82 -14.26
N ASP A 590 -25.74 3.88 -14.39
CA ASP A 590 -26.13 5.09 -15.13
C ASP A 590 -26.27 4.83 -16.63
N LYS A 591 -25.31 4.11 -17.23
CA LYS A 591 -25.35 3.73 -18.65
C LYS A 591 -26.63 2.99 -19.02
N HIS A 592 -27.16 2.18 -18.12
CA HIS A 592 -28.38 1.40 -18.34
C HIS A 592 -29.64 2.01 -17.73
N GLY A 593 -29.54 3.17 -17.07
CA GLY A 593 -30.66 3.82 -16.39
C GLY A 593 -31.24 2.99 -15.25
N HIS A 594 -30.40 2.24 -14.53
CA HIS A 594 -30.81 1.45 -13.36
C HIS A 594 -31.05 2.36 -12.15
N GLU A 595 -32.04 2.02 -11.31
CA GLU A 595 -32.46 2.83 -10.15
C GLU A 595 -31.37 3.00 -9.08
N SER A 596 -30.43 2.06 -8.99
CA SER A 596 -29.31 2.11 -8.05
C SER A 596 -28.20 3.11 -8.44
N ALA A 597 -28.33 3.85 -9.54
CA ALA A 597 -27.26 4.73 -10.02
C ALA A 597 -26.91 5.84 -9.02
N LEU A 598 -27.90 6.48 -8.39
CA LEU A 598 -27.67 7.51 -7.38
C LEU A 598 -27.00 6.98 -6.12
N GLU A 599 -27.42 5.79 -5.67
CA GLU A 599 -26.83 5.12 -4.52
C GLU A 599 -25.35 4.79 -4.79
N ALA A 600 -25.06 4.25 -5.97
CA ALA A 600 -23.70 3.92 -6.39
C ALA A 600 -22.78 5.15 -6.44
N TYR A 601 -23.26 6.25 -7.04
CA TYR A 601 -22.52 7.51 -7.04
C TYR A 601 -22.32 8.08 -5.63
N GLY A 602 -23.34 8.00 -4.78
CA GLY A 602 -23.26 8.41 -3.38
C GLY A 602 -22.21 7.63 -2.60
N ALA A 603 -22.17 6.30 -2.77
CA ALA A 603 -21.14 5.45 -2.17
C ALA A 603 -19.74 5.82 -2.66
N ALA A 604 -19.56 6.01 -3.96
CA ALA A 604 -18.26 6.39 -4.54
C ALA A 604 -17.78 7.76 -4.02
N ILE A 605 -18.66 8.77 -3.97
CA ILE A 605 -18.32 10.11 -3.44
C ILE A 605 -17.98 10.03 -1.94
N GLY A 606 -18.71 9.23 -1.17
CA GLY A 606 -18.48 9.05 0.26
C GLY A 606 -17.10 8.47 0.61
N PHE A 607 -16.44 7.78 -0.32
CA PHE A 607 -15.07 7.29 -0.13
C PHE A 607 -13.99 8.35 -0.37
N LEU A 608 -14.26 9.44 -1.09
CA LEU A 608 -13.23 10.44 -1.46
C LEU A 608 -12.47 11.02 -0.26
N PRO A 609 -13.11 11.40 0.87
CA PRO A 609 -12.39 11.88 2.05
C PRO A 609 -11.47 10.79 2.65
N SER A 610 -11.88 9.52 2.56
CA SER A 610 -11.10 8.38 3.04
C SER A 610 -10.01 7.92 2.06
N LEU A 611 -10.03 8.39 0.81
CA LEU A 611 -8.93 8.16 -0.14
C LEU A 611 -7.85 9.23 0.01
N ALA A 612 -8.26 10.48 0.13
CA ALA A 612 -7.37 11.63 0.35
C ALA A 612 -7.13 11.88 1.85
N MET A 613 -6.91 10.84 2.64
CA MET A 613 -6.87 10.94 4.11
C MET A 613 -5.88 11.99 4.60
N LEU A 614 -6.26 12.69 5.67
CA LEU A 614 -5.40 13.67 6.35
C LEU A 614 -4.10 13.07 6.90
N GLY A 615 -4.05 11.75 7.10
CA GLY A 615 -2.84 11.02 7.49
C GLY A 615 -1.84 10.76 6.36
N GLN A 616 -2.03 11.33 5.17
CA GLN A 616 -1.09 11.29 4.05
C GLN A 616 -0.47 12.67 3.81
N ASP A 617 0.74 12.71 3.24
CA ASP A 617 1.32 13.98 2.78
C ASP A 617 0.53 14.59 1.61
N LEU A 618 0.71 15.90 1.37
CA LEU A 618 -0.06 16.63 0.36
C LEU A 618 0.05 16.06 -1.06
N SER A 619 1.22 15.53 -1.42
CA SER A 619 1.46 15.00 -2.78
C SER A 619 0.69 13.69 -2.97
N SER A 620 0.69 12.83 -1.96
CA SER A 620 -0.08 11.58 -1.92
C SER A 620 -1.59 11.86 -1.95
N ARG A 621 -2.07 12.86 -1.20
CA ARG A 621 -3.49 13.28 -1.20
C ARG A 621 -3.96 13.80 -2.56
N GLN A 622 -3.18 14.71 -3.18
CA GLN A 622 -3.49 15.21 -4.52
C GLN A 622 -3.54 14.04 -5.52
N ALA A 623 -2.58 13.12 -5.42
CA ALA A 623 -2.51 11.98 -6.31
C ALA A 623 -3.72 11.05 -6.19
N ALA A 624 -4.17 10.76 -4.97
CA ALA A 624 -5.34 9.93 -4.71
C ALA A 624 -6.62 10.50 -5.36
N LEU A 625 -6.72 11.83 -5.46
CA LEU A 625 -7.83 12.51 -6.14
C LEU A 625 -7.60 12.67 -7.65
N THR A 626 -6.37 12.53 -8.16
CA THR A 626 -6.11 12.61 -9.61
C THR A 626 -6.53 11.31 -10.31
N SER A 627 -6.48 10.18 -9.61
CA SER A 627 -6.83 8.85 -10.14
C SER A 627 -8.34 8.59 -10.09
N GLY A 628 -9.03 9.01 -11.15
CA GLY A 628 -10.38 8.53 -11.44
C GLY A 628 -11.53 9.25 -10.73
N SER A 629 -11.31 10.20 -9.82
CA SER A 629 -12.43 10.94 -9.19
C SER A 629 -12.97 12.11 -10.02
N ASP A 630 -12.27 12.56 -11.06
CA ASP A 630 -12.77 13.64 -11.93
C ASP A 630 -14.10 13.25 -12.60
N GLY A 631 -15.07 14.17 -12.57
CA GLY A 631 -16.37 13.97 -13.19
C GLY A 631 -17.37 13.15 -12.36
N LEU A 632 -16.94 12.51 -11.27
CA LEU A 632 -17.81 11.69 -10.42
C LEU A 632 -18.98 12.51 -9.86
N ALA A 633 -18.69 13.66 -9.24
CA ALA A 633 -19.71 14.57 -8.70
C ALA A 633 -20.64 15.13 -9.77
N ARG A 634 -20.10 15.45 -10.96
CA ARG A 634 -20.84 16.01 -12.09
C ARG A 634 -21.83 14.99 -12.67
N ASN A 635 -21.39 13.75 -12.83
CA ASN A 635 -22.22 12.65 -13.30
C ASN A 635 -23.30 12.29 -12.27
N ALA A 636 -22.94 12.21 -10.98
CA ALA A 636 -23.89 12.00 -9.89
C ALA A 636 -25.01 13.07 -9.89
N ALA A 637 -24.62 14.33 -10.04
CA ALA A 637 -25.56 15.45 -10.14
C ALA A 637 -26.45 15.35 -11.39
N ALA A 638 -25.90 14.95 -12.54
CA ALA A 638 -26.70 14.78 -13.76
C ALA A 638 -27.76 13.67 -13.63
N VAL A 639 -27.45 12.57 -12.93
CA VAL A 639 -28.43 11.53 -12.58
C VAL A 639 -29.50 12.09 -11.66
N ALA A 640 -29.13 12.81 -10.60
CA ALA A 640 -30.12 13.37 -9.67
C ALA A 640 -31.03 14.39 -10.35
N ILE A 641 -30.49 15.23 -11.26
CA ILE A 641 -31.28 16.14 -12.09
C ILE A 641 -32.23 15.38 -13.02
N ARG A 642 -31.83 14.22 -13.57
CA ARG A 642 -32.69 13.37 -14.42
C ARG A 642 -33.90 12.83 -13.65
N GLU A 643 -33.71 12.55 -12.37
CA GLU A 643 -34.76 12.03 -11.47
C GLU A 643 -35.60 13.14 -10.83
N GLY A 644 -35.20 14.41 -10.99
CA GLY A 644 -35.89 15.58 -10.40
C GLY A 644 -35.44 15.92 -8.98
N GLU A 645 -34.41 15.24 -8.47
CA GLU A 645 -33.83 15.42 -7.14
C GLU A 645 -32.79 16.55 -7.12
N PHE A 646 -33.22 17.79 -7.38
CA PHE A 646 -32.31 18.93 -7.52
C PHE A 646 -31.53 19.27 -6.23
N GLU A 647 -32.15 19.08 -5.06
CA GLU A 647 -31.50 19.33 -3.77
C GLU A 647 -30.35 18.34 -3.56
N ARG A 648 -30.59 17.06 -3.87
CA ARG A 648 -29.56 16.02 -3.83
C ARG A 648 -28.43 16.28 -4.83
N ALA A 649 -28.75 16.79 -6.03
CA ALA A 649 -27.72 17.19 -7.00
C ALA A 649 -26.77 18.26 -6.44
N VAL A 650 -27.30 19.25 -5.70
CA VAL A 650 -26.48 20.28 -5.05
C VAL A 650 -25.60 19.69 -3.95
N GLU A 651 -26.14 18.80 -3.13
CA GLU A 651 -25.37 18.12 -2.08
C GLU A 651 -24.22 17.29 -2.64
N LEU A 652 -24.48 16.50 -3.69
CA LEU A 652 -23.45 15.66 -4.34
C LEU A 652 -22.34 16.51 -4.99
N LEU A 653 -22.68 17.67 -5.57
CA LEU A 653 -21.70 18.62 -6.10
C LEU A 653 -20.88 19.32 -5.01
N GLU A 654 -21.44 19.49 -3.82
CA GLU A 654 -20.70 20.07 -2.70
C GLU A 654 -19.80 19.03 -2.02
N GLU A 655 -20.26 17.79 -1.89
CA GLU A 655 -19.54 16.70 -1.24
C GLU A 655 -18.38 16.17 -2.10
N GLY A 656 -18.61 16.00 -3.41
CA GLY A 656 -17.64 15.38 -4.31
C GLY A 656 -16.68 16.35 -5.01
N ARG A 657 -16.63 17.63 -4.61
CA ARG A 657 -15.74 18.64 -5.21
C ARG A 657 -14.95 19.39 -4.16
N ALA A 658 -13.78 19.90 -4.54
CA ALA A 658 -12.83 20.56 -3.64
C ALA A 658 -12.57 19.72 -2.37
N VAL A 659 -12.54 18.39 -2.51
CA VAL A 659 -12.37 17.45 -1.39
C VAL A 659 -11.06 17.74 -0.67
N PHE A 660 -9.99 18.00 -1.42
CA PHE A 660 -8.69 18.35 -0.89
C PHE A 660 -8.74 19.56 0.05
N TRP A 661 -9.49 20.59 -0.34
CA TRP A 661 -9.64 21.83 0.40
C TRP A 661 -10.61 21.69 1.57
N SER A 662 -11.71 20.96 1.39
CA SER A 662 -12.70 20.73 2.44
C SER A 662 -12.05 20.10 3.68
N GLN A 663 -11.18 19.12 3.49
CA GLN A 663 -10.43 18.47 4.56
C GLN A 663 -9.40 19.41 5.22
N ALA A 664 -8.71 20.24 4.43
CA ALA A 664 -7.79 21.24 4.98
C ALA A 664 -8.54 22.26 5.85
N LEU A 665 -9.76 22.66 5.47
CA LEU A 665 -10.62 23.52 6.27
C LEU A 665 -11.16 22.81 7.53
N GLN A 666 -11.42 21.50 7.49
CA GLN A 666 -11.85 20.73 8.67
C GLN A 666 -10.80 20.81 9.80
N LEU A 667 -9.50 20.72 9.45
CA LEU A 667 -8.40 20.87 10.44
C LEU A 667 -8.39 22.23 11.14
N ARG A 668 -8.98 23.26 10.51
CA ARG A 668 -9.01 24.66 10.96
C ARG A 668 -10.33 25.09 11.57
N THR A 669 -11.29 24.15 11.69
CA THR A 669 -12.60 24.47 12.25
C THR A 669 -12.46 24.82 13.74
N SER A 670 -13.22 25.82 14.22
CA SER A 670 -13.25 26.10 15.66
C SER A 670 -13.91 24.95 16.41
N PHE A 671 -13.31 24.56 17.53
CA PHE A 671 -13.84 23.55 18.45
C PHE A 671 -14.51 24.17 19.68
N ASP A 672 -14.80 25.47 19.69
CA ASP A 672 -15.30 26.18 20.86
C ASP A 672 -16.69 25.69 21.31
N ASP A 673 -17.62 25.47 20.36
CA ASP A 673 -18.94 24.89 20.66
C ASP A 673 -18.83 23.48 21.25
N LEU A 674 -17.89 22.68 20.71
CA LEU A 674 -17.61 21.34 21.23
C LEU A 674 -16.99 21.42 22.62
N ARG A 675 -16.09 22.37 22.86
CA ARG A 675 -15.42 22.56 24.15
C ARG A 675 -16.41 22.90 25.28
N LEU A 676 -17.51 23.57 24.97
CA LEU A 676 -18.59 23.83 25.93
C LEU A 676 -19.30 22.55 26.41
N ARG A 677 -19.31 21.48 25.61
CA ARG A 677 -20.02 20.23 25.90
C ARG A 677 -19.09 19.07 26.27
N ALA A 678 -17.95 18.95 25.60
CA ALA A 678 -16.97 17.87 25.74
C ALA A 678 -15.53 18.43 25.60
N PRO A 679 -14.98 19.08 26.65
CA PRO A 679 -13.69 19.77 26.57
C PRO A 679 -12.53 18.82 26.26
N GLU A 680 -12.52 17.61 26.83
CA GLU A 680 -11.47 16.62 26.59
C GLU A 680 -11.39 16.19 25.12
N LEU A 681 -12.54 15.99 24.47
CA LEU A 681 -12.59 15.63 23.04
C LEU A 681 -12.21 16.82 22.15
N ALA A 682 -12.63 18.04 22.51
CA ALA A 682 -12.25 19.25 21.79
C ALA A 682 -10.73 19.48 21.82
N ASP A 683 -10.10 19.32 22.99
CA ASP A 683 -8.66 19.51 23.17
C ASP A 683 -7.86 18.38 22.48
N GLN A 684 -8.36 17.14 22.50
CA GLN A 684 -7.78 16.03 21.72
C GLN A 684 -7.84 16.31 20.21
N LEU A 685 -8.99 16.70 19.67
CA LEU A 685 -9.12 17.05 18.25
C LEU A 685 -8.22 18.22 17.87
N GLN A 686 -8.13 19.26 18.70
CA GLN A 686 -7.27 20.41 18.42
C GLN A 686 -5.79 20.02 18.38
N MET A 687 -5.34 19.16 19.30
CA MET A 687 -3.97 18.66 19.31
C MET A 687 -3.68 17.81 18.06
N ILE A 688 -4.58 16.89 17.69
CA ILE A 688 -4.41 16.05 16.50
C ILE A 688 -4.41 16.91 15.24
N SER A 689 -5.32 17.91 15.13
CA SER A 689 -5.41 18.76 13.95
C SER A 689 -4.15 19.59 13.73
N GLN A 690 -3.59 20.17 14.80
CA GLN A 690 -2.34 20.93 14.74
C GLN A 690 -1.16 20.06 14.30
N ARG A 691 -1.07 18.81 14.78
CA ARG A 691 0.00 17.89 14.39
C ARG A 691 -0.15 17.42 12.95
N LEU A 692 -1.36 17.03 12.53
CA LEU A 692 -1.66 16.67 11.15
C LEU A 692 -1.32 17.81 10.20
N GLU A 693 -1.71 19.05 10.53
CA GLU A 693 -1.38 20.22 9.74
C GLU A 693 0.15 20.40 9.66
N GLN A 694 0.88 20.39 10.77
CA GLN A 694 2.35 20.58 10.77
C GLN A 694 3.12 19.51 10.00
N ASP A 695 2.81 18.23 10.21
CA ASP A 695 3.59 17.13 9.65
C ASP A 695 3.23 16.85 8.18
N SER A 696 2.01 17.18 7.72
CA SER A 696 1.59 17.04 6.32
C SER A 696 2.44 17.85 5.35
N TYR A 697 3.01 18.98 5.80
CA TYR A 697 3.84 19.86 4.98
C TYR A 697 5.33 19.49 4.96
N ARG A 698 5.79 18.59 5.83
CA ARG A 698 7.23 18.23 5.94
C ARG A 698 7.69 17.24 4.86
N GLY A 699 6.77 16.50 4.23
CA GLY A 699 7.08 15.51 3.19
C GLY A 699 7.53 16.08 1.82
N VAL A 700 7.61 17.40 1.66
CA VAL A 700 7.93 18.06 0.38
C VAL A 700 9.44 18.27 0.16
N SER A 701 10.29 17.91 1.12
CA SER A 701 11.74 18.05 0.97
C SER A 701 12.31 16.90 0.12
N LYS A 702 12.35 17.11 -1.21
CA LYS A 702 13.03 16.25 -2.18
C LYS A 702 14.52 16.18 -1.85
N VAL A 703 14.96 15.06 -1.27
CA VAL A 703 16.38 14.68 -1.34
C VAL A 703 16.54 13.71 -2.51
N MET A 704 17.31 14.13 -3.51
CA MET A 704 17.66 13.33 -4.69
C MET A 704 18.31 12.00 -4.27
N MET A 705 17.71 10.89 -4.69
CA MET A 705 18.32 9.57 -4.59
C MET A 705 19.27 9.34 -5.77
N GLU A 706 20.53 9.71 -5.59
CA GLU A 706 21.63 9.23 -6.46
C GLU A 706 22.56 8.24 -5.75
N SER A 707 22.42 8.04 -4.42
CA SER A 707 23.14 6.97 -3.71
C SER A 707 22.27 6.31 -2.61
N TYR A 708 22.34 4.98 -2.57
CA TYR A 708 21.66 4.07 -1.64
C TYR A 708 21.93 4.46 -0.17
N ASP A 709 20.90 4.92 0.55
CA ASP A 709 20.91 4.94 2.00
C ASP A 709 19.57 4.38 2.53
N VAL A 710 19.58 3.09 2.87
CA VAL A 710 18.44 2.37 3.47
C VAL A 710 17.99 3.06 4.77
N ALA A 711 18.91 3.75 5.48
CA ALA A 711 18.55 4.50 6.68
C ALA A 711 17.70 5.74 6.34
N LEU A 712 17.94 6.40 5.20
CA LEU A 712 17.13 7.55 4.76
C LEU A 712 15.72 7.11 4.33
N ALA A 713 15.61 5.95 3.67
CA ALA A 713 14.31 5.33 3.37
C ALA A 713 13.54 4.97 4.65
N ALA A 714 14.22 4.38 5.65
CA ALA A 714 13.64 4.06 6.94
C ALA A 714 13.11 5.29 7.70
N VAL A 715 13.84 6.43 7.64
CA VAL A 715 13.40 7.69 8.27
C VAL A 715 12.15 8.25 7.57
N SER A 716 12.14 8.28 6.24
CA SER A 716 10.97 8.70 5.46
C SER A 716 9.75 7.82 5.75
N GLU A 717 9.95 6.51 5.88
CA GLU A 717 8.90 5.56 6.17
C GLU A 717 8.29 5.77 7.56
N THR A 718 9.16 5.94 8.56
CA THR A 718 8.74 6.17 9.95
C THR A 718 7.86 7.41 10.05
N GLN A 719 8.18 8.45 9.28
CA GLN A 719 7.37 9.67 9.19
C GLN A 719 6.01 9.43 8.53
N SER A 720 5.96 8.72 7.40
CA SER A 720 4.70 8.37 6.72
C SER A 720 3.79 7.51 7.59
N ARG A 721 4.36 6.59 8.38
CA ARG A 721 3.59 5.81 9.37
C ARG A 721 3.03 6.70 10.48
N HIS A 722 3.83 7.64 10.99
CA HIS A 722 3.39 8.54 12.04
C HIS A 722 2.17 9.39 11.63
N LEU A 723 2.21 9.93 10.41
CA LEU A 723 1.10 10.68 9.83
C LEU A 723 -0.17 9.84 9.71
N ARG A 724 -0.06 8.59 9.26
CA ARG A 724 -1.21 7.68 9.14
C ARG A 724 -1.86 7.37 10.48
N LEU A 725 -1.07 7.10 11.51
CA LEU A 725 -1.57 6.89 12.87
C LEU A 725 -2.36 8.10 13.40
N LEU A 726 -1.86 9.32 13.18
CA LEU A 726 -2.59 10.55 13.55
C LEU A 726 -3.92 10.67 12.77
N GLY A 727 -3.95 10.24 11.51
CA GLY A 727 -5.17 10.21 10.69
C GLY A 727 -6.23 9.24 11.24
N ASP A 728 -5.80 8.06 11.72
CA ASP A 728 -6.70 7.09 12.34
C ASP A 728 -7.22 7.58 13.70
N GLU A 729 -6.35 8.20 14.51
CA GLU A 729 -6.74 8.84 15.78
C GLU A 729 -7.76 9.96 15.54
N TRP A 730 -7.58 10.77 14.49
CA TRP A 730 -8.54 11.79 14.07
C TRP A 730 -9.92 11.18 13.78
N LEU A 731 -9.99 10.15 12.94
CA LEU A 731 -11.25 9.48 12.60
C LEU A 731 -11.93 8.86 13.82
N ALA A 732 -11.18 8.16 14.68
CA ALA A 732 -11.69 7.57 15.91
C ALA A 732 -12.22 8.64 16.88
N CYS A 733 -11.55 9.79 16.97
CA CYS A 733 -12.01 10.91 17.78
C CYS A 733 -13.28 11.54 17.22
N LEU A 734 -13.39 11.71 15.88
CA LEU A 734 -14.61 12.20 15.24
C LEU A 734 -15.82 11.30 15.49
N GLN A 735 -15.65 9.98 15.47
CA GLN A 735 -16.74 9.05 15.81
C GLN A 735 -17.24 9.27 17.24
N LYS A 736 -16.33 9.45 18.21
CA LYS A 736 -16.72 9.75 19.61
C LYS A 736 -17.45 11.09 19.72
N VAL A 737 -17.00 12.12 19.01
CA VAL A 737 -17.66 13.44 19.00
C VAL A 737 -19.07 13.36 18.43
N ARG A 738 -19.28 12.55 17.38
CA ARG A 738 -20.62 12.35 16.79
C ARG A 738 -21.61 11.64 17.71
N CYS A 739 -21.15 11.01 18.78
CA CYS A 739 -22.00 10.47 19.84
C CYS A 739 -22.41 11.51 20.90
N VAL A 740 -21.88 12.73 20.85
CA VAL A 740 -22.26 13.83 21.75
C VAL A 740 -23.54 14.48 21.25
N GLU A 741 -24.49 14.75 22.15
CA GLU A 741 -25.79 15.35 21.80
C GLU A 741 -25.61 16.72 21.10
N GLY A 742 -26.20 16.85 19.90
CA GLY A 742 -26.08 18.05 19.05
C GLY A 742 -24.86 18.07 18.11
N PHE A 743 -24.03 17.03 18.12
CA PHE A 743 -22.83 16.89 17.28
C PHE A 743 -22.90 15.69 16.33
N ASP A 744 -24.07 15.09 16.12
CA ASP A 744 -24.29 13.92 15.25
C ASP A 744 -23.81 14.15 13.80
N ARG A 745 -23.92 15.38 13.31
CA ARG A 745 -23.41 15.80 11.99
C ARG A 745 -22.06 16.53 12.02
N PHE A 746 -21.32 16.45 13.12
CA PHE A 746 -20.05 17.17 13.26
C PHE A 746 -19.04 16.77 12.16
N LEU A 747 -18.59 17.78 11.40
CA LEU A 747 -17.71 17.65 10.24
C LEU A 747 -18.19 16.64 9.18
N LEU A 748 -19.50 16.40 9.07
CA LEU A 748 -20.10 15.72 7.92
C LEU A 748 -20.42 16.70 6.78
N PRO A 749 -20.60 16.22 5.54
CA PRO A 749 -21.04 17.05 4.43
C PRO A 749 -22.31 17.85 4.76
N LYS A 750 -22.35 19.11 4.30
CA LYS A 750 -23.49 20.01 4.52
C LYS A 750 -24.70 19.54 3.73
N THR A 751 -25.88 19.64 4.32
CA THR A 751 -27.14 19.35 3.64
C THR A 751 -27.61 20.55 2.83
N TYR A 752 -28.55 20.35 1.90
CA TYR A 752 -29.14 21.47 1.17
C TYR A 752 -29.81 22.50 2.11
N ALA A 753 -30.34 22.05 3.26
CA ALA A 753 -30.92 22.94 4.27
C ALA A 753 -29.91 23.96 4.82
N ASP A 754 -28.63 23.56 4.94
CA ASP A 754 -27.52 24.43 5.32
C ASP A 754 -27.08 25.30 4.14
N LEU A 755 -26.98 24.70 2.94
CA LEU A 755 -26.43 25.33 1.75
C LEU A 755 -27.32 26.42 1.16
N ARG A 756 -28.66 26.33 1.27
CA ARG A 756 -29.58 27.32 0.68
C ARG A 756 -29.38 28.75 1.18
N HIS A 757 -28.72 28.94 2.33
CA HIS A 757 -28.45 30.24 2.93
C HIS A 757 -27.44 31.08 2.13
N VAL A 758 -26.64 30.48 1.24
CA VAL A 758 -25.70 31.20 0.35
C VAL A 758 -26.36 32.26 -0.52
N ALA A 759 -27.63 32.06 -0.88
CA ALA A 759 -28.36 32.98 -1.74
C ALA A 759 -28.89 34.22 -1.00
N ALA A 760 -28.55 34.41 0.28
CA ALA A 760 -29.00 35.56 1.09
C ALA A 760 -28.53 36.92 0.52
N HIS A 761 -27.39 36.95 -0.17
CA HIS A 761 -26.80 38.17 -0.73
C HIS A 761 -26.96 38.30 -2.25
N GLY A 762 -27.71 37.37 -2.87
CA GLY A 762 -28.02 37.35 -4.30
C GLY A 762 -27.99 35.93 -4.89
N PRO A 763 -28.43 35.76 -6.15
CA PRO A 763 -28.59 34.45 -6.76
C PRO A 763 -27.25 33.74 -6.98
N VAL A 764 -27.26 32.43 -6.76
CA VAL A 764 -26.14 31.53 -7.06
C VAL A 764 -26.55 30.57 -8.17
N VAL A 765 -25.70 30.45 -9.18
CA VAL A 765 -25.91 29.62 -10.37
C VAL A 765 -24.82 28.56 -10.45
N ILE A 766 -25.21 27.31 -10.29
CA ILE A 766 -24.33 26.15 -10.43
C ILE A 766 -24.42 25.65 -11.86
N LEU A 767 -23.28 25.60 -12.57
CA LEU A 767 -23.21 25.10 -13.94
C LEU A 767 -22.64 23.69 -13.94
N ASN A 768 -23.49 22.69 -14.22
CA ASN A 768 -23.09 21.30 -14.32
C ASN A 768 -22.79 20.90 -15.77
N ALA A 769 -21.63 20.30 -16.01
CA ALA A 769 -21.23 19.79 -17.33
C ALA A 769 -20.77 18.34 -17.28
N THR A 770 -21.49 17.49 -18.00
CA THR A 770 -21.12 16.09 -18.27
C THR A 770 -20.99 15.88 -19.78
N ASP A 771 -20.53 14.70 -20.21
CA ASP A 771 -20.41 14.39 -21.64
C ASP A 771 -21.77 14.27 -22.33
N SER A 772 -22.82 13.94 -21.59
CA SER A 772 -24.17 13.68 -22.11
C SER A 772 -25.17 14.81 -21.82
N ARG A 773 -24.93 15.66 -20.81
CA ARG A 773 -25.87 16.69 -20.36
C ARG A 773 -25.19 17.95 -19.80
N PHE A 774 -25.82 19.09 -20.03
CA PHE A 774 -25.44 20.40 -19.50
C PHE A 774 -26.65 21.05 -18.81
N ASP A 775 -26.47 21.46 -17.56
CA ASP A 775 -27.55 21.99 -16.72
C ASP A 775 -27.09 23.21 -15.94
N ALA A 776 -28.01 24.13 -15.67
CA ALA A 776 -27.83 25.15 -14.65
C ALA A 776 -28.86 24.96 -13.52
N LEU A 777 -28.38 24.91 -12.28
CA LEU A 777 -29.20 24.91 -11.07
C LEU A 777 -29.08 26.29 -10.41
N ILE A 778 -30.21 26.95 -10.17
CA ILE A 778 -30.26 28.32 -9.69
C ILE A 778 -30.91 28.36 -8.31
N ILE A 779 -30.17 28.87 -7.33
CA ILE A 779 -30.67 29.18 -5.99
C ILE A 779 -30.91 30.68 -5.94
N LYS A 780 -32.19 31.09 -6.08
CA LYS A 780 -32.56 32.50 -6.23
C LYS A 780 -32.48 33.29 -4.91
N ALA A 781 -33.01 32.72 -3.84
CA ALA A 781 -33.00 33.28 -2.49
C ALA A 781 -33.17 32.15 -1.44
N PRO A 782 -32.87 32.39 -0.15
CA PRO A 782 -33.07 31.39 0.89
C PRO A 782 -34.54 30.95 0.95
N GLY A 783 -34.78 29.64 0.92
CA GLY A 783 -36.12 29.05 0.99
C GLY A 783 -36.91 29.00 -0.33
N THR A 784 -36.34 29.48 -1.45
CA THR A 784 -36.94 29.28 -2.78
C THR A 784 -36.59 27.90 -3.34
N LYS A 785 -37.50 27.29 -4.12
CA LYS A 785 -37.19 26.06 -4.87
C LYS A 785 -36.04 26.32 -5.87
N ILE A 786 -35.18 25.31 -6.05
CA ILE A 786 -34.13 25.34 -7.06
C ILE A 786 -34.78 25.42 -8.45
N LEU A 787 -34.35 26.39 -9.27
CA LEU A 787 -34.76 26.46 -10.66
C LEU A 787 -33.74 25.70 -11.51
N HIS A 788 -34.22 24.72 -12.28
CA HIS A 788 -33.42 23.99 -13.25
C HIS A 788 -33.59 24.60 -14.64
N VAL A 789 -32.48 24.90 -15.30
CA VAL A 789 -32.44 25.38 -16.69
C VAL A 789 -31.60 24.41 -17.52
N PRO A 790 -32.21 23.60 -18.41
CA PRO A 790 -31.47 22.68 -19.27
C PRO A 790 -30.76 23.44 -20.41
N LEU A 791 -29.46 23.24 -20.55
CA LEU A 791 -28.60 23.97 -21.49
C LEU A 791 -28.47 23.22 -22.83
N THR A 792 -29.60 22.92 -23.48
CA THR A 792 -29.69 22.02 -24.65
C THR A 792 -29.00 22.53 -25.91
N ARG A 793 -28.65 23.82 -25.97
CA ARG A 793 -27.98 24.47 -27.12
C ARG A 793 -26.45 24.37 -27.06
N PHE A 794 -25.93 23.70 -26.04
CA PHE A 794 -24.51 23.54 -25.77
C PHE A 794 -24.09 22.07 -25.89
N SER A 795 -22.86 21.80 -26.35
CA SER A 795 -22.38 20.43 -26.57
C SER A 795 -20.93 20.27 -26.09
N ALA A 796 -20.55 19.02 -25.78
CA ALA A 796 -19.20 18.67 -25.34
C ALA A 796 -18.13 19.04 -26.39
N ASP A 797 -18.40 18.81 -27.67
CA ASP A 797 -17.50 19.18 -28.77
C ASP A 797 -17.30 20.71 -28.87
N THR A 798 -18.37 21.49 -28.67
CA THR A 798 -18.28 22.95 -28.64
C THR A 798 -17.42 23.41 -27.47
N LEU A 799 -17.63 22.83 -26.29
CA LEU A 799 -16.87 23.11 -25.08
C LEU A 799 -15.37 22.77 -25.22
N ALA A 800 -15.06 21.60 -25.80
CA ALA A 800 -13.70 21.16 -26.06
C ALA A 800 -12.98 22.08 -27.06
N LYS A 801 -13.66 22.47 -28.15
CA LYS A 801 -13.13 23.42 -29.15
C LYS A 801 -12.87 24.78 -28.51
N MET A 802 -13.81 25.32 -27.75
CA MET A 802 -13.64 26.61 -27.07
C MET A 802 -12.47 26.58 -26.08
N ARG A 803 -12.31 25.48 -25.34
CA ARG A 803 -11.19 25.27 -24.42
C ARG A 803 -9.86 25.20 -25.15
N ALA A 804 -9.75 24.39 -26.21
CA ALA A 804 -8.55 24.28 -27.03
C ALA A 804 -8.17 25.64 -27.65
N HIS A 805 -9.17 26.38 -28.13
CA HIS A 805 -8.99 27.71 -28.67
C HIS A 805 -8.55 28.74 -27.63
N CYS A 806 -9.13 28.74 -26.42
CA CYS A 806 -8.69 29.61 -25.33
C CYS A 806 -7.27 29.24 -24.89
N GLY A 807 -6.95 27.94 -24.76
CA GLY A 807 -5.62 27.46 -24.37
C GLY A 807 -4.52 27.81 -25.38
N ASP A 808 -4.77 27.63 -26.67
CA ASP A 808 -3.80 27.91 -27.75
C ASP A 808 -3.65 29.42 -28.06
N ALA A 809 -4.66 30.22 -27.75
CA ALA A 809 -4.67 31.67 -27.99
C ALA A 809 -4.02 32.47 -26.86
N CYS A 810 -3.86 31.88 -25.68
CA CYS A 810 -3.40 32.60 -24.50
C CYS A 810 -1.87 32.61 -24.37
N PRO A 811 -1.25 33.79 -24.13
CA PRO A 811 0.18 33.88 -23.87
C PRO A 811 0.58 33.09 -22.62
N ARG A 812 1.67 32.31 -22.70
CA ARG A 812 2.19 31.51 -21.56
C ARG A 812 2.87 32.35 -20.48
N SER A 813 3.26 33.59 -20.78
CA SER A 813 3.94 34.49 -19.83
C SER A 813 3.59 35.96 -20.08
N ARG A 814 3.70 36.82 -19.05
CA ARG A 814 3.48 38.27 -19.14
C ARG A 814 4.53 38.87 -20.08
N GLY A 815 4.11 39.44 -21.20
CA GLY A 815 5.01 40.05 -22.20
C GLY A 815 5.50 39.13 -23.32
N ASP A 816 5.00 37.89 -23.45
CA ASP A 816 5.35 36.97 -24.55
C ASP A 816 4.21 36.74 -25.54
N ARG A 817 3.98 37.70 -26.44
CA ARG A 817 2.92 37.65 -27.47
C ARG A 817 3.40 37.35 -28.89
N ALA A 818 4.69 37.04 -29.08
CA ALA A 818 5.32 37.09 -30.41
C ALA A 818 5.54 35.73 -31.11
N MET A 819 5.38 34.57 -30.45
CA MET A 819 6.06 33.33 -30.89
C MET A 819 5.20 32.07 -31.10
N GLY A 820 3.90 32.17 -31.45
CA GLY A 820 3.07 30.97 -31.68
C GLY A 820 2.10 30.96 -32.86
N TRP A 821 1.96 32.07 -33.60
CA TRP A 821 0.80 32.29 -34.46
C TRP A 821 1.15 32.53 -35.93
N LYS A 822 2.18 31.84 -36.45
CA LYS A 822 2.55 31.95 -37.87
C LYS A 822 1.76 31.01 -38.82
N ASP A 823 1.08 29.99 -38.30
CA ASP A 823 0.48 28.91 -39.12
C ASP A 823 -1.05 28.68 -38.94
N LYS A 824 -1.83 29.60 -38.34
CA LYS A 824 -3.31 29.44 -38.16
C LYS A 824 -4.15 30.35 -39.07
N VAL A 825 -5.28 29.81 -39.56
CA VAL A 825 -6.16 30.42 -40.60
C VAL A 825 -7.08 31.54 -40.07
N GLU A 826 -7.45 31.55 -38.79
CA GLU A 826 -8.29 32.60 -38.16
C GLU A 826 -7.57 33.32 -37.01
N SER A 827 -7.87 34.60 -36.76
CA SER A 827 -7.25 35.38 -35.67
C SER A 827 -7.79 35.02 -34.28
N PRO A 828 -6.98 35.14 -33.21
CA PRO A 828 -7.41 34.83 -31.83
C PRO A 828 -8.65 35.62 -31.38
N GLU A 829 -8.73 36.90 -31.79
CA GLU A 829 -9.86 37.79 -31.50
C GLU A 829 -11.17 37.27 -32.09
N THR A 830 -11.14 36.80 -33.34
CA THR A 830 -12.33 36.27 -34.02
C THR A 830 -12.82 35.00 -33.35
N ILE A 831 -11.89 34.12 -32.97
CA ILE A 831 -12.19 32.87 -32.28
C ILE A 831 -12.79 33.16 -30.89
N MET A 832 -12.18 34.08 -30.14
CA MET A 832 -12.68 34.49 -28.82
C MET A 832 -14.08 35.11 -28.93
N LYS A 833 -14.28 35.99 -29.91
CA LYS A 833 -15.58 36.64 -30.16
C LYS A 833 -16.69 35.63 -30.45
N LYS A 834 -16.44 34.69 -31.38
CA LYS A 834 -17.37 33.59 -31.69
C LYS A 834 -17.65 32.74 -30.44
N GLY A 835 -16.61 32.47 -29.65
CA GLY A 835 -16.72 31.74 -28.39
C GLY A 835 -17.65 32.44 -27.39
N LEU A 836 -17.40 33.72 -27.10
CA LEU A 836 -18.21 34.50 -26.15
C LEU A 836 -19.67 34.65 -26.60
N ALA A 837 -19.92 34.80 -27.90
CA ALA A 837 -21.27 34.84 -28.45
C ALA A 837 -21.98 33.49 -28.26
N LYS A 838 -21.28 32.37 -28.52
CA LYS A 838 -21.86 31.04 -28.30
C LYS A 838 -22.13 30.75 -26.83
N LEU A 839 -21.26 31.19 -25.93
CA LEU A 839 -21.44 31.07 -24.47
C LEU A 839 -22.65 31.89 -24.00
N TRP A 840 -22.87 33.07 -24.60
CA TRP A 840 -24.04 33.89 -24.35
C TRP A 840 -25.32 33.17 -24.74
N GLU A 841 -25.46 32.80 -26.01
CA GLU A 841 -26.69 32.21 -26.57
C GLU A 841 -27.05 30.85 -25.94
N ALA A 842 -26.05 30.05 -25.59
CA ALA A 842 -26.25 28.67 -25.16
C ALA A 842 -26.31 28.49 -23.65
N VAL A 843 -25.68 29.39 -22.87
CA VAL A 843 -25.56 29.25 -21.42
C VAL A 843 -26.12 30.45 -20.68
N VAL A 844 -25.60 31.65 -20.93
CA VAL A 844 -25.88 32.82 -20.07
C VAL A 844 -27.26 33.42 -20.33
N GLU A 845 -27.66 33.62 -21.59
CA GLU A 845 -28.96 34.19 -21.94
C GLU A 845 -30.14 33.39 -21.35
N PRO A 846 -30.20 32.04 -21.45
CA PRO A 846 -31.23 31.25 -20.78
C PRO A 846 -31.33 31.49 -19.27
N ILE A 847 -30.19 31.67 -18.59
CA ILE A 847 -30.11 31.89 -17.15
C ILE A 847 -30.60 33.29 -16.78
N ILE A 848 -30.17 34.32 -17.52
CA ILE A 848 -30.62 35.71 -17.35
C ILE A 848 -32.14 35.81 -17.53
N ARG A 849 -32.70 35.14 -18.55
CA ARG A 849 -34.14 35.07 -18.78
C ARG A 849 -34.87 34.34 -17.64
N ALA A 850 -34.34 33.22 -17.15
CA ALA A 850 -34.92 32.47 -16.05
C ALA A 850 -34.94 33.25 -14.72
N LEU A 851 -33.95 34.12 -14.51
CA LEU A 851 -33.87 35.00 -13.35
C LEU A 851 -34.73 36.28 -13.47
N ASP A 852 -35.29 36.56 -14.64
CA ASP A 852 -36.01 37.80 -14.99
C ASP A 852 -35.17 39.07 -14.76
N LEU A 853 -33.90 39.02 -15.16
CA LEU A 853 -32.97 40.14 -15.03
C LEU A 853 -33.08 41.10 -16.22
N LYS A 854 -33.00 42.40 -15.94
CA LYS A 854 -33.07 43.48 -16.93
C LYS A 854 -31.74 44.22 -17.00
N ARG A 855 -31.43 44.78 -18.16
CA ARG A 855 -30.25 45.64 -18.34
C ARG A 855 -30.28 46.80 -17.34
N SER A 856 -29.17 47.06 -16.69
CA SER A 856 -29.04 48.10 -15.67
C SER A 856 -27.66 48.73 -15.70
N ALA A 857 -27.57 50.05 -15.49
CA ALA A 857 -26.29 50.73 -15.27
C ALA A 857 -25.65 50.39 -13.91
N SER A 858 -26.45 49.85 -12.98
CA SER A 858 -25.98 49.30 -11.71
C SER A 858 -26.59 47.90 -11.52
N PRO A 859 -26.01 46.89 -12.17
CA PRO A 859 -26.56 45.55 -12.13
C PRO A 859 -26.39 44.90 -10.73
N PRO A 860 -27.27 43.96 -10.36
CA PRO A 860 -27.12 43.18 -9.14
C PRO A 860 -25.94 42.21 -9.22
N ARG A 861 -25.51 41.67 -8.08
CA ARG A 861 -24.46 40.65 -8.01
C ARG A 861 -25.02 39.26 -8.28
N LEU A 862 -24.23 38.43 -8.98
CA LEU A 862 -24.54 37.02 -9.23
C LEU A 862 -23.27 36.18 -9.06
N TRP A 863 -23.41 35.02 -8.41
CA TRP A 863 -22.31 34.06 -8.24
C TRP A 863 -22.44 32.88 -9.19
N TRP A 864 -21.37 32.63 -9.95
CA TRP A 864 -21.19 31.47 -10.80
C TRP A 864 -20.41 30.40 -10.02
N CYS A 865 -20.99 29.21 -9.90
CA CYS A 865 -20.32 28.03 -9.38
C CYS A 865 -20.14 27.02 -10.54
N PRO A 866 -19.11 27.22 -11.39
CA PRO A 866 -18.86 26.30 -12.49
C PRO A 866 -18.32 24.95 -11.99
N THR A 867 -18.57 23.90 -12.78
CA THR A 867 -18.03 22.56 -12.58
C THR A 867 -17.19 22.15 -13.80
N GLY A 868 -16.21 21.27 -13.62
CA GLY A 868 -15.46 20.66 -14.71
C GLY A 868 -14.92 21.68 -15.73
N SER A 869 -15.21 21.44 -17.01
CA SER A 869 -14.73 22.32 -18.09
C SER A 869 -15.33 23.74 -18.07
N PHE A 870 -16.46 23.98 -17.40
CA PHE A 870 -16.97 25.36 -17.23
C PHE A 870 -16.04 26.22 -16.38
N SER A 871 -15.23 25.63 -15.48
CA SER A 871 -14.30 26.37 -14.62
C SER A 871 -13.21 27.10 -15.41
N SER A 872 -12.93 26.64 -16.64
CA SER A 872 -11.96 27.26 -17.55
C SER A 872 -12.57 28.30 -18.51
N LEU A 873 -13.90 28.49 -18.48
CA LEU A 873 -14.60 29.36 -19.42
C LEU A 873 -14.91 30.74 -18.81
N PRO A 874 -14.74 31.83 -19.59
CA PRO A 874 -15.02 33.19 -19.14
C PRO A 874 -16.52 33.53 -19.23
N VAL A 875 -17.36 32.82 -18.44
CA VAL A 875 -18.81 33.05 -18.35
C VAL A 875 -19.17 34.52 -18.08
N HIS A 876 -18.37 35.21 -17.25
CA HIS A 876 -18.52 36.64 -16.94
C HIS A 876 -18.30 37.59 -18.13
N ALA A 877 -17.77 37.10 -19.26
CA ALA A 877 -17.53 37.88 -20.47
C ALA A 877 -18.42 37.45 -21.65
N ALA A 878 -19.32 36.49 -21.44
CA ALA A 878 -20.26 36.05 -22.47
C ALA A 878 -21.07 37.24 -23.03
N GLY A 879 -21.12 37.36 -24.35
CA GLY A 879 -21.85 38.42 -25.02
C GLY A 879 -21.72 38.40 -26.54
N ILE A 880 -22.59 39.14 -27.22
CA ILE A 880 -22.59 39.35 -28.66
C ILE A 880 -22.00 40.73 -28.94
N TYR A 881 -20.81 40.76 -29.56
CA TYR A 881 -20.03 41.99 -29.78
C TYR A 881 -19.98 42.44 -31.26
N ASP A 882 -20.92 41.98 -32.10
CA ASP A 882 -20.97 42.29 -33.53
C ASP A 882 -21.62 43.65 -33.87
N SER A 883 -22.42 44.22 -32.98
CA SER A 883 -23.14 45.48 -33.20
C SER A 883 -22.98 46.46 -32.04
N THR A 884 -23.30 47.73 -32.28
CA THR A 884 -23.36 48.79 -31.24
C THR A 884 -24.48 48.57 -30.22
N GLU A 885 -25.43 47.67 -30.50
CA GLU A 885 -26.52 47.26 -29.60
C GLU A 885 -26.28 45.89 -28.96
N GLY A 886 -25.05 45.34 -29.09
CA GLY A 886 -24.66 44.06 -28.56
C GLY A 886 -25.02 43.87 -27.08
N GLU A 887 -25.39 42.64 -26.69
CA GLU A 887 -25.69 42.29 -25.31
C GLU A 887 -24.49 41.59 -24.68
N SER A 888 -24.17 41.92 -23.44
CA SER A 888 -23.18 41.21 -22.64
C SER A 888 -23.71 40.93 -21.24
N VAL A 889 -23.23 39.87 -20.60
CA VAL A 889 -23.62 39.53 -19.23
C VAL A 889 -23.34 40.64 -18.22
N SER A 890 -22.31 41.45 -18.49
CA SER A 890 -21.99 42.63 -17.71
C SER A 890 -23.11 43.68 -17.69
N ASP A 891 -23.98 43.73 -18.69
CA ASP A 891 -25.10 44.67 -18.73
C ASP A 891 -26.23 44.27 -17.76
N TYR A 892 -26.19 43.03 -17.27
CA TYR A 892 -27.24 42.43 -16.44
C TYR A 892 -26.76 42.11 -15.02
N VAL A 893 -25.50 41.71 -14.83
CA VAL A 893 -24.97 41.27 -13.53
C VAL A 893 -23.51 41.68 -13.29
N VAL A 894 -23.17 41.92 -12.03
CA VAL A 894 -21.79 41.89 -11.52
C VAL A 894 -21.44 40.45 -11.18
N SER A 895 -20.56 39.84 -11.99
CA SER A 895 -20.20 38.42 -11.86
C SER A 895 -19.14 38.18 -10.79
N SER A 896 -19.33 37.12 -10.00
CA SER A 896 -18.30 36.55 -9.11
C SER A 896 -18.27 35.03 -9.28
N TYR A 897 -17.12 34.41 -9.08
CA TYR A 897 -16.96 32.96 -9.14
C TYR A 897 -16.77 32.37 -7.74
N ILE A 898 -17.24 31.14 -7.53
CA ILE A 898 -16.98 30.36 -6.32
C ILE A 898 -16.66 28.91 -6.68
N PRO A 899 -15.62 28.30 -6.07
CA PRO A 899 -15.35 26.87 -6.26
C PRO A 899 -16.49 25.99 -5.75
N THR A 900 -16.99 26.30 -4.55
CA THR A 900 -18.06 25.57 -3.84
C THR A 900 -18.98 26.53 -3.09
N LEU A 901 -20.18 26.07 -2.72
CA LEU A 901 -21.15 26.88 -1.98
C LEU A 901 -20.66 27.23 -0.57
N THR A 902 -19.95 26.32 0.09
CA THR A 902 -19.37 26.54 1.42
C THR A 902 -18.44 27.76 1.47
N THR A 903 -17.86 28.17 0.33
CA THR A 903 -17.05 29.40 0.23
C THR A 903 -17.82 30.65 0.67
N LEU A 904 -19.15 30.70 0.47
CA LEU A 904 -20.00 31.84 0.84
C LEU A 904 -20.63 31.71 2.24
N LEU A 905 -20.59 30.53 2.87
CA LEU A 905 -21.23 30.28 4.17
C LEU A 905 -20.36 30.67 5.38
N ARG A 906 -19.15 31.19 5.16
CA ARG A 906 -18.25 31.54 6.25
C ARG A 906 -18.78 32.76 7.01
N ASP A 907 -18.71 32.70 8.33
CA ASP A 907 -19.08 33.83 9.18
C ASP A 907 -18.26 35.08 8.83
N ALA A 908 -18.91 36.24 8.90
CA ALA A 908 -18.22 37.50 8.66
C ALA A 908 -17.12 37.68 9.73
N PRO A 909 -15.83 37.77 9.35
CA PRO A 909 -14.77 37.99 10.32
C PRO A 909 -14.98 39.30 11.09
N PRO A 910 -14.49 39.40 12.33
CA PRO A 910 -14.55 40.63 13.10
C PRO A 910 -13.87 41.78 12.33
N LYS A 911 -14.48 42.97 12.34
CA LYS A 911 -13.90 44.15 11.70
C LYS A 911 -12.55 44.45 12.33
N VAL A 912 -11.53 44.63 11.49
CA VAL A 912 -10.16 44.95 11.93
C VAL A 912 -10.08 46.43 12.34
N ASP A 913 -9.56 46.72 13.54
CA ASP A 913 -9.44 48.08 14.08
C ASP A 913 -8.37 48.95 13.36
N LEU A 914 -7.41 48.32 12.67
CA LEU A 914 -6.30 48.97 11.95
C LEU A 914 -6.15 48.40 10.53
N PHE A 915 -6.48 49.21 9.53
CA PHE A 915 -6.28 48.87 8.12
C PHE A 915 -4.78 48.84 7.75
N LYS A 916 -4.34 47.76 7.09
CA LYS A 916 -2.99 47.60 6.54
C LYS A 916 -3.05 47.02 5.13
N MET A 917 -2.30 47.59 4.20
CA MET A 917 -2.20 47.12 2.81
C MET A 917 -0.75 46.72 2.49
N LEU A 918 -0.58 45.48 2.05
CA LEU A 918 0.69 44.93 1.60
C LEU A 918 0.75 44.96 0.07
N VAL A 919 1.75 45.61 -0.50
CA VAL A 919 1.98 45.69 -1.95
C VAL A 919 3.33 45.07 -2.28
N VAL A 920 3.30 44.01 -3.07
CA VAL A 920 4.49 43.28 -3.53
C VAL A 920 4.57 43.42 -5.02
N ILE A 921 5.62 44.09 -5.51
CA ILE A 921 5.93 44.18 -6.93
C ILE A 921 7.18 43.37 -7.26
N GLN A 922 7.30 42.82 -8.46
CA GLN A 922 8.53 42.18 -8.92
C GLN A 922 8.78 42.51 -10.41
N PRO A 923 9.41 43.67 -10.71
CA PRO A 923 9.61 44.11 -12.09
C PRO A 923 10.57 43.23 -12.90
N LYS A 924 11.55 42.59 -12.23
CA LYS A 924 12.58 41.74 -12.85
C LYS A 924 12.71 40.44 -12.07
N SER A 925 12.52 39.30 -12.72
CA SER A 925 12.72 37.97 -12.10
C SER A 925 13.68 37.15 -12.96
N LYS A 926 14.56 36.37 -12.33
CA LYS A 926 15.52 35.51 -13.03
C LYS A 926 14.78 34.47 -13.89
N GLY A 927 15.08 34.42 -15.18
CA GLY A 927 14.45 33.48 -16.14
C GLY A 927 13.14 33.97 -16.76
N TYR A 928 12.63 35.16 -16.41
CA TYR A 928 11.40 35.73 -16.94
C TYR A 928 11.62 37.08 -17.63
N ARG A 929 10.69 37.47 -18.51
CA ARG A 929 10.74 38.79 -19.16
C ARG A 929 10.45 39.91 -18.15
N PRO A 930 11.13 41.07 -18.24
CA PRO A 930 10.85 42.20 -17.37
C PRO A 930 9.42 42.75 -17.56
N ILE A 931 8.79 43.11 -16.44
CA ILE A 931 7.44 43.70 -16.34
C ILE A 931 7.50 45.06 -15.61
N PRO A 932 8.14 46.08 -16.23
CA PRO A 932 8.46 47.34 -15.56
C PRO A 932 7.23 48.17 -15.16
N ASN A 933 6.07 47.97 -15.79
CA ASN A 933 4.87 48.74 -15.43
C ASN A 933 4.32 48.35 -14.05
N THR A 934 4.80 47.29 -13.42
CA THR A 934 4.50 46.99 -12.00
C THR A 934 4.95 48.12 -11.06
N GLU A 935 6.00 48.87 -11.40
CA GLU A 935 6.40 50.08 -10.67
C GLU A 935 5.36 51.20 -10.79
N ILE A 936 4.75 51.34 -11.98
CA ILE A 936 3.66 52.29 -12.21
C ILE A 936 2.41 51.86 -11.43
N GLU A 937 2.15 50.55 -11.35
CA GLU A 937 1.06 49.99 -10.54
C GLU A 937 1.18 50.38 -9.07
N LEU A 938 2.38 50.24 -8.49
CA LEU A 938 2.68 50.72 -7.13
C LEU A 938 2.46 52.22 -6.98
N GLN A 939 3.01 53.04 -7.89
CA GLN A 939 2.85 54.51 -7.84
C GLN A 939 1.38 54.94 -7.84
N LYS A 940 0.52 54.25 -8.60
CA LYS A 940 -0.91 54.56 -8.61
C LYS A 940 -1.61 54.18 -7.32
N ILE A 941 -1.23 53.07 -6.68
CA ILE A 941 -1.74 52.69 -5.36
C ILE A 941 -1.32 53.71 -4.31
N GLU A 942 -0.08 54.19 -4.33
CA GLU A 942 0.44 55.21 -3.40
C GLU A 942 -0.29 56.55 -3.51
N ASN A 943 -0.79 56.89 -4.70
CA ASN A 943 -1.59 58.10 -4.90
C ASN A 943 -3.00 58.01 -4.30
N ILE A 944 -3.49 56.80 -4.01
CA ILE A 944 -4.84 56.55 -3.49
C ILE A 944 -4.80 56.24 -2.00
N VAL A 945 -3.81 55.46 -1.57
CA VAL A 945 -3.70 54.90 -0.22
C VAL A 945 -2.58 55.60 0.54
N GLY A 946 -2.88 56.09 1.75
CA GLY A 946 -1.92 56.82 2.56
C GLY A 946 -0.68 55.98 2.93
N ASN A 947 0.51 56.58 2.86
CA ASN A 947 1.78 55.88 3.09
C ASN A 947 1.92 55.19 4.46
N HIS A 948 1.20 55.64 5.48
CA HIS A 948 1.25 55.12 6.85
C HIS A 948 0.56 53.76 7.04
N VAL A 949 -0.26 53.32 6.08
CA VAL A 949 -0.92 52.00 6.09
C VAL A 949 -0.36 51.05 5.02
N LEU A 950 0.63 51.50 4.22
CA LEU A 950 1.22 50.74 3.12
C LEU A 950 2.55 50.10 3.53
N VAL A 951 2.65 48.78 3.36
CA VAL A 951 3.90 48.00 3.39
C VAL A 951 4.28 47.62 1.96
N ARG A 952 5.54 47.82 1.58
CA ARG A 952 6.02 47.69 0.20
C ARG A 952 7.18 46.72 0.12
N TYR A 953 7.13 45.82 -0.86
CA TYR A 953 8.26 44.98 -1.25
C TYR A 953 8.43 45.00 -2.78
N GLY A 954 9.65 44.71 -3.23
CA GLY A 954 10.03 44.78 -4.65
C GLY A 954 10.78 46.05 -5.03
N LEU A 955 11.22 46.82 -4.03
CA LEU A 955 12.03 48.02 -4.20
C LEU A 955 13.49 47.71 -3.87
N PRO A 956 14.46 48.49 -4.38
CA PRO A 956 15.88 48.30 -4.03
C PRO A 956 16.14 48.30 -2.52
N GLU A 957 15.40 49.12 -1.78
CA GLU A 957 15.49 49.26 -0.31
C GLU A 957 14.81 48.09 0.44
N ALA A 958 13.89 47.38 -0.20
CA ALA A 958 13.00 46.38 0.39
C ALA A 958 12.68 45.27 -0.64
N PRO A 959 13.60 44.31 -0.86
CA PRO A 959 13.42 43.26 -1.86
C PRO A 959 12.26 42.34 -1.47
N ALA A 960 11.51 41.85 -2.47
CA ALA A 960 10.42 40.90 -2.26
C ALA A 960 10.99 39.50 -2.05
N LEU A 961 11.45 39.21 -0.83
CA LEU A 961 11.87 37.87 -0.42
C LEU A 961 10.66 37.06 0.06
N VAL A 962 10.60 35.77 -0.28
CA VAL A 962 9.48 34.87 0.09
C VAL A 962 9.20 34.91 1.59
N SER A 963 10.24 34.79 2.42
CA SER A 963 10.12 34.78 3.89
C SER A 963 9.56 36.09 4.46
N ASN A 964 10.02 37.23 3.94
CA ASN A 964 9.56 38.55 4.36
C ASN A 964 8.07 38.73 4.02
N VAL A 965 7.70 38.42 2.77
CA VAL A 965 6.32 38.54 2.31
C VAL A 965 5.40 37.65 3.16
N LEU A 966 5.74 36.36 3.34
CA LEU A 966 4.93 35.42 4.13
C LEU A 966 4.68 35.89 5.57
N SER A 967 5.68 36.51 6.21
CA SER A 967 5.56 37.02 7.59
C SER A 967 4.57 38.19 7.72
N GLU A 968 4.35 38.95 6.65
CA GLU A 968 3.52 40.15 6.64
C GLU A 968 2.05 39.86 6.30
N ILE A 969 1.78 38.79 5.55
CA ILE A 969 0.43 38.39 5.07
C ILE A 969 -0.61 38.33 6.22
N PRO A 970 -0.36 37.67 7.36
CA PRO A 970 -1.38 37.54 8.43
C PRO A 970 -1.89 38.86 9.00
N SER A 971 -1.08 39.92 8.90
CA SER A 971 -1.41 41.25 9.43
C SER A 971 -2.07 42.17 8.42
N ALA A 972 -2.14 41.79 7.14
CA ALA A 972 -2.61 42.65 6.05
C ALA A 972 -4.11 42.46 5.78
N THR A 973 -4.85 43.57 5.62
CA THR A 973 -6.26 43.60 5.22
C THR A 973 -6.41 43.53 3.70
N ILE A 974 -5.49 44.14 2.95
CA ILE A 974 -5.45 44.06 1.49
C ILE A 974 -4.06 43.64 1.05
N LEU A 975 -3.98 42.65 0.17
CA LEU A 975 -2.74 42.24 -0.47
C LEU A 975 -2.82 42.56 -1.96
N HIS A 976 -1.75 43.11 -2.51
CA HIS A 976 -1.60 43.34 -3.93
C HIS A 976 -0.29 42.73 -4.41
N PHE A 977 -0.39 41.77 -5.34
CA PHE A 977 0.78 41.16 -5.97
C PHE A 977 0.84 41.58 -7.43
N ALA A 978 1.91 42.25 -7.83
CA ALA A 978 2.22 42.60 -9.22
C ALA A 978 3.53 41.93 -9.63
N CYS A 979 3.45 40.66 -10.02
CA CYS A 979 4.59 39.80 -10.35
C CYS A 979 4.21 38.75 -11.40
N HIS A 980 5.15 37.87 -11.77
CA HIS A 980 4.81 36.69 -12.59
C HIS A 980 4.10 35.66 -11.72
N GLY A 981 3.05 35.06 -12.27
CA GLY A 981 2.35 33.91 -11.70
C GLY A 981 2.42 32.74 -12.67
N ILE A 982 2.52 31.53 -12.14
CA ILE A 982 2.67 30.30 -12.93
C ILE A 982 1.76 29.22 -12.35
N GLN A 983 1.04 28.54 -13.22
CA GLN A 983 0.33 27.30 -12.92
C GLN A 983 1.24 26.11 -13.32
N ASP A 984 1.36 25.11 -12.45
CA ASP A 984 2.10 23.86 -12.68
C ASP A 984 3.56 24.06 -13.10
N SER A 985 4.37 24.74 -12.28
CA SER A 985 5.78 24.98 -12.61
C SER A 985 6.60 23.68 -12.65
N VAL A 986 7.42 23.54 -13.69
CA VAL A 986 8.32 22.41 -13.91
C VAL A 986 9.67 22.75 -13.28
N ASP A 987 10.12 21.97 -12.32
CA ASP A 987 11.51 22.03 -11.85
C ASP A 987 12.44 21.61 -13.02
N PRO A 988 13.32 22.48 -13.51
CA PRO A 988 14.18 22.18 -14.66
C PRO A 988 15.21 21.06 -14.40
N LEU A 989 15.33 20.55 -13.16
CA LEU A 989 16.34 19.55 -12.76
C LEU A 989 15.82 18.11 -12.57
N VAL A 990 14.51 17.84 -12.66
CA VAL A 990 13.93 16.47 -12.50
C VAL A 990 13.71 15.83 -13.89
N ASP A 991 12.96 14.76 -14.15
CA ASP A 991 12.71 14.15 -15.50
C ASP A 991 11.25 14.34 -15.98
N GLU A 992 10.97 14.61 -17.27
CA GLU A 992 9.75 15.31 -17.76
C GLU A 992 8.40 14.63 -17.47
N GLN A 993 8.36 13.31 -17.31
CA GLN A 993 7.11 12.54 -17.23
C GLN A 993 6.43 12.56 -15.85
N ASP A 994 7.16 12.83 -14.76
CA ASP A 994 6.65 12.84 -13.38
C ASP A 994 6.26 14.26 -12.86
N ARG A 995 6.29 15.28 -13.73
CA ARG A 995 6.52 16.69 -13.32
C ARG A 995 5.34 17.64 -13.18
N ARG A 996 4.08 17.26 -13.41
CA ARG A 996 2.95 18.20 -13.29
C ARG A 996 2.18 17.99 -11.99
N SER A 997 2.26 18.98 -11.11
CA SER A 997 1.43 19.06 -9.90
C SER A 997 0.99 20.50 -9.71
N ALA A 998 -0.31 20.72 -9.54
CA ALA A 998 -0.87 22.01 -9.17
C ALA A 998 -0.32 22.60 -7.86
N LEU A 999 0.28 21.77 -6.98
CA LEU A 999 0.94 22.24 -5.76
C LEU A 999 2.20 23.09 -6.07
N ASN A 1000 2.78 22.96 -7.26
CA ASN A 1000 3.93 23.76 -7.72
C ASN A 1000 3.53 25.10 -8.36
N SER A 1001 2.25 25.48 -8.29
CA SER A 1001 1.80 26.79 -8.74
C SER A 1001 2.34 27.87 -7.80
N ALA A 1002 2.82 28.98 -8.36
CA ALA A 1002 3.59 29.94 -7.58
C ALA A 1002 3.53 31.38 -8.10
N LEU A 1003 3.77 32.32 -7.19
CA LEU A 1003 4.11 33.71 -7.49
C LEU A 1003 5.64 33.84 -7.49
N ILE A 1004 6.23 34.44 -8.52
CA ILE A 1004 7.69 34.53 -8.65
C ILE A 1004 8.20 35.81 -8.01
N LEU A 1005 8.98 35.64 -6.94
CA LEU A 1005 9.58 36.72 -6.16
C LEU A 1005 11.10 36.81 -6.44
N GLU A 1006 11.84 37.61 -5.66
CA GLU A 1006 13.26 37.89 -5.89
C GLU A 1006 14.14 36.64 -5.67
N ASP A 1007 13.91 35.90 -4.59
CA ASP A 1007 14.71 34.74 -4.16
C ASP A 1007 14.13 33.39 -4.60
N GLY A 1008 12.94 33.35 -5.18
CA GLY A 1008 12.33 32.12 -5.69
C GLY A 1008 10.81 32.16 -5.83
N PRO A 1009 10.20 30.99 -6.10
CA PRO A 1009 8.75 30.84 -6.17
C PRO A 1009 8.10 30.79 -4.77
N LEU A 1010 7.14 31.67 -4.50
CA LEU A 1010 6.19 31.54 -3.40
C LEU A 1010 5.10 30.54 -3.81
N ASN A 1011 5.21 29.30 -3.33
CA ASN A 1011 4.36 28.19 -3.77
C ASN A 1011 2.99 28.17 -3.07
N VAL A 1012 1.99 27.57 -3.71
CA VAL A 1012 0.68 27.27 -3.12
C VAL A 1012 0.83 26.55 -1.78
N THR A 1013 1.76 25.60 -1.65
CA THR A 1013 2.02 24.86 -0.40
C THR A 1013 2.49 25.74 0.76
N GLU A 1014 3.14 26.87 0.50
CA GLU A 1014 3.54 27.83 1.53
C GLU A 1014 2.38 28.73 1.94
N ILE A 1015 1.59 29.22 0.97
CA ILE A 1015 0.37 29.99 1.23
C ILE A 1015 -0.65 29.14 1.99
N MET A 1016 -0.74 27.86 1.66
CA MET A 1016 -1.60 26.90 2.35
C MET A 1016 -1.28 26.81 3.83
N LYS A 1017 -0.06 27.06 4.30
CA LYS A 1017 0.26 27.01 5.75
C LYS A 1017 -0.33 28.19 6.53
N LEU A 1018 -0.81 29.21 5.84
CA LEU A 1018 -1.41 30.38 6.46
C LEU A 1018 -2.83 30.05 6.94
N SER A 1019 -3.15 30.49 8.16
CA SER A 1019 -4.50 30.46 8.73
C SER A 1019 -4.88 31.89 9.10
N LEU A 1020 -5.66 32.53 8.24
CA LEU A 1020 -6.04 33.94 8.40
C LEU A 1020 -7.35 34.06 9.19
N THR A 1021 -7.35 34.92 10.20
CA THR A 1021 -8.50 35.17 11.09
C THR A 1021 -9.21 36.50 10.80
N ASN A 1022 -8.62 37.35 9.95
CA ASN A 1022 -9.09 38.72 9.69
C ASN A 1022 -9.74 38.85 8.31
N GLU A 1023 -10.62 39.84 8.14
CA GLU A 1023 -11.18 40.18 6.83
C GLU A 1023 -10.08 40.63 5.88
N SER A 1024 -9.85 39.87 4.81
CA SER A 1024 -8.80 40.19 3.85
C SER A 1024 -9.23 39.99 2.39
N LEU A 1025 -8.78 40.92 1.54
CA LEU A 1025 -8.96 40.91 0.09
C LEU A 1025 -7.57 40.79 -0.56
N VAL A 1026 -7.45 39.97 -1.60
CA VAL A 1026 -6.20 39.89 -2.37
C VAL A 1026 -6.45 40.23 -3.83
N PHE A 1027 -5.57 41.06 -4.37
CA PHE A 1027 -5.52 41.44 -5.78
C PHE A 1027 -4.27 40.83 -6.40
N LEU A 1028 -4.46 39.80 -7.22
CA LEU A 1028 -3.40 39.11 -7.94
C LEU A 1028 -3.27 39.71 -9.35
N SER A 1029 -2.48 40.78 -9.46
CA SER A 1029 -2.00 41.33 -10.75
C SER A 1029 -0.87 40.46 -11.31
N ALA A 1030 -1.11 39.16 -11.38
CA ALA A 1030 -0.16 38.15 -11.83
C ALA A 1030 -0.85 37.19 -12.79
N CYS A 1031 -0.07 36.59 -13.70
CA CYS A 1031 -0.58 35.73 -14.76
C CYS A 1031 -1.02 34.36 -14.23
N GLN A 1032 -2.03 33.77 -14.88
CA GLN A 1032 -2.46 32.37 -14.66
C GLN A 1032 -2.83 32.05 -13.20
N THR A 1033 -3.32 33.03 -12.45
CA THR A 1033 -3.64 32.83 -11.01
C THR A 1033 -4.98 32.14 -10.79
N ALA A 1034 -5.81 32.05 -11.82
CA ALA A 1034 -7.10 31.35 -11.80
C ALA A 1034 -7.34 30.43 -13.01
N THR A 1035 -6.28 29.92 -13.64
CA THR A 1035 -6.40 29.03 -14.81
C THR A 1035 -6.96 27.65 -14.43
N GLY A 1036 -6.65 27.16 -13.22
CA GLY A 1036 -7.05 25.84 -12.74
C GLY A 1036 -6.20 24.70 -13.30
N ASP A 1037 -6.20 23.56 -12.59
CA ASP A 1037 -5.58 22.32 -13.05
C ASP A 1037 -6.49 21.63 -14.07
N GLN A 1038 -5.91 21.24 -15.20
CA GLN A 1038 -6.65 20.55 -16.27
C GLN A 1038 -7.01 19.11 -15.95
N SER A 1039 -6.23 18.46 -15.08
CA SER A 1039 -6.43 17.09 -14.60
C SER A 1039 -7.43 17.02 -13.45
N LEU A 1040 -7.58 18.13 -12.70
CA LEU A 1040 -8.43 18.24 -11.51
C LEU A 1040 -9.33 19.49 -11.55
N PRO A 1041 -10.20 19.65 -12.56
CA PRO A 1041 -11.00 20.85 -12.70
C PRO A 1041 -12.01 21.03 -11.55
N ASP A 1042 -12.46 19.94 -10.94
CA ASP A 1042 -13.42 19.95 -9.82
C ASP A 1042 -12.74 20.22 -8.45
N GLU A 1043 -11.42 20.12 -8.34
CA GLU A 1043 -10.68 20.50 -7.12
C GLU A 1043 -10.27 21.98 -7.12
N SER A 1044 -10.39 22.69 -8.24
CA SER A 1044 -10.04 24.12 -8.36
C SER A 1044 -8.63 24.44 -7.82
N MET A 1045 -7.63 23.60 -8.12
CA MET A 1045 -6.26 23.78 -7.62
C MET A 1045 -5.51 24.88 -8.40
N HIS A 1046 -5.66 26.13 -7.95
CA HIS A 1046 -4.92 27.30 -8.46
C HIS A 1046 -4.70 28.35 -7.36
N LEU A 1047 -3.84 29.33 -7.61
CA LEU A 1047 -3.46 30.36 -6.62
C LEU A 1047 -4.66 31.12 -6.05
N ALA A 1048 -5.61 31.56 -6.89
CA ALA A 1048 -6.77 32.32 -6.43
C ALA A 1048 -7.71 31.52 -5.51
N ALA A 1049 -7.97 30.24 -5.80
CA ALA A 1049 -8.74 29.39 -4.91
C ALA A 1049 -7.95 29.10 -3.62
N THR A 1050 -6.64 28.89 -3.72
CA THR A 1050 -5.75 28.73 -2.55
C THR A 1050 -5.86 29.91 -1.59
N MET A 1051 -5.93 31.14 -2.11
CA MET A 1051 -6.16 32.32 -1.28
C MET A 1051 -7.50 32.25 -0.55
N LEU A 1052 -8.60 31.91 -1.23
CA LEU A 1052 -9.89 31.70 -0.57
C LEU A 1052 -9.79 30.66 0.54
N PHE A 1053 -9.09 29.55 0.32
CA PHE A 1053 -8.92 28.49 1.34
C PHE A 1053 -7.96 28.87 2.48
N ALA A 1054 -7.00 29.75 2.24
CA ALA A 1054 -6.14 30.32 3.29
C ALA A 1054 -6.88 31.28 4.23
N GLY A 1055 -8.06 31.77 3.82
CA GLY A 1055 -8.96 32.60 4.64
C GLY A 1055 -9.32 33.95 4.01
N PHE A 1056 -8.83 34.26 2.80
CA PHE A 1056 -9.24 35.48 2.09
C PHE A 1056 -10.73 35.42 1.73
N ARG A 1057 -11.43 36.56 1.86
CA ARG A 1057 -12.87 36.66 1.60
C ARG A 1057 -13.18 36.84 0.11
N GLY A 1058 -12.31 37.58 -0.58
CA GLY A 1058 -12.42 37.89 -1.99
C GLY A 1058 -11.04 37.90 -2.65
N VAL A 1059 -11.00 37.51 -3.92
CA VAL A 1059 -9.79 37.41 -4.72
C VAL A 1059 -10.05 37.99 -6.09
N VAL A 1060 -9.24 38.94 -6.53
CA VAL A 1060 -9.13 39.30 -7.94
C VAL A 1060 -7.99 38.49 -8.53
N GLY A 1061 -8.26 37.74 -9.59
CA GLY A 1061 -7.27 36.90 -10.28
C GLY A 1061 -7.40 36.98 -11.80
N THR A 1062 -6.53 36.24 -12.49
CA THR A 1062 -6.50 36.20 -13.95
C THR A 1062 -6.60 34.76 -14.48
N LEU A 1063 -7.50 34.53 -15.44
CA LEU A 1063 -7.66 33.23 -16.11
C LEU A 1063 -6.45 32.89 -17.00
N TRP A 1064 -5.76 33.91 -17.53
CA TRP A 1064 -4.54 33.78 -18.32
C TRP A 1064 -3.68 35.04 -18.24
N SER A 1065 -2.55 35.05 -18.96
CA SER A 1065 -1.58 36.14 -18.92
C SER A 1065 -2.15 37.48 -19.42
N ILE A 1066 -1.98 38.53 -18.60
CA ILE A 1066 -2.40 39.92 -18.91
C ILE A 1066 -1.30 40.73 -19.59
N ASP A 1067 -1.65 41.86 -20.24
CA ASP A 1067 -0.64 42.80 -20.73
C ASP A 1067 -0.02 43.56 -19.55
N ASP A 1068 1.28 43.84 -19.62
CA ASP A 1068 1.95 44.61 -18.56
C ASP A 1068 1.37 46.02 -18.41
N LYS A 1069 0.86 46.62 -19.49
CA LYS A 1069 0.24 47.95 -19.47
C LYS A 1069 -1.16 47.97 -18.84
N ASP A 1070 -1.81 46.82 -18.69
CA ASP A 1070 -3.19 46.73 -18.22
C ASP A 1070 -3.27 46.70 -16.69
N GLY A 1071 -2.32 46.04 -16.01
CA GLY A 1071 -2.25 45.97 -14.54
C GLY A 1071 -2.43 47.33 -13.86
N PRO A 1072 -1.60 48.34 -14.17
CA PRO A 1072 -1.73 49.68 -13.60
C PRO A 1072 -3.06 50.37 -13.89
N LYS A 1073 -3.72 50.08 -15.03
CA LYS A 1073 -5.00 50.70 -15.35
C LYS A 1073 -6.12 50.11 -14.50
N VAL A 1074 -6.14 48.78 -14.37
CA VAL A 1074 -7.15 48.06 -13.61
C VAL A 1074 -7.00 48.35 -12.12
N ALA A 1075 -5.79 48.25 -11.57
CA ALA A 1075 -5.53 48.54 -10.16
C ALA A 1075 -5.97 49.95 -9.75
N ASP A 1076 -5.68 50.94 -10.58
CA ASP A 1076 -6.05 52.35 -10.36
C ASP A 1076 -7.57 52.55 -10.33
N ALA A 1077 -8.29 52.01 -11.32
CA ALA A 1077 -9.74 52.10 -11.36
C ALA A 1077 -10.40 51.32 -10.20
N PHE A 1078 -9.85 50.15 -9.86
CA PHE A 1078 -10.33 49.29 -8.80
C PHE A 1078 -10.19 49.95 -7.42
N TYR A 1079 -8.98 50.38 -7.06
CA TYR A 1079 -8.75 50.98 -5.73
C TYR A 1079 -9.43 52.34 -5.58
N ARG A 1080 -9.50 53.18 -6.62
CA ARG A 1080 -10.31 54.42 -6.53
C ARG A 1080 -11.76 54.14 -6.17
N HIS A 1081 -12.35 53.05 -6.67
CA HIS A 1081 -13.72 52.69 -6.33
C HIS A 1081 -13.85 52.18 -4.89
N ILE A 1082 -12.98 51.25 -4.46
CA ILE A 1082 -13.01 50.69 -3.10
C ILE A 1082 -12.83 51.78 -2.02
N PHE A 1083 -12.04 52.81 -2.31
CA PHE A 1083 -11.80 53.96 -1.43
C PHE A 1083 -12.75 55.15 -1.68
N SER A 1084 -13.71 55.05 -2.61
CA SER A 1084 -14.61 56.17 -2.97
C SER A 1084 -15.74 56.45 -1.97
N SER A 1085 -16.06 55.52 -1.07
CA SER A 1085 -17.18 55.64 -0.11
C SER A 1085 -16.93 56.57 1.08
N VAL A 1086 -15.82 57.31 1.08
CA VAL A 1086 -15.49 58.30 2.10
C VAL A 1086 -16.19 59.62 1.76
N GLY A 1087 -17.33 59.87 2.42
CA GLY A 1087 -17.98 61.17 2.36
C GLY A 1087 -17.05 62.28 2.86
N GLU A 1088 -17.04 63.42 2.16
CA GLU A 1088 -16.18 64.59 2.41
C GLU A 1088 -16.32 65.22 3.83
N ASN A 1089 -17.13 64.66 4.72
CA ASN A 1089 -17.53 65.28 6.00
C ASN A 1089 -17.21 64.48 7.28
N SER A 1090 -16.34 63.48 7.23
CA SER A 1090 -15.81 62.89 8.47
C SER A 1090 -14.29 62.76 8.41
N GLY A 1091 -13.58 63.50 9.26
CA GLY A 1091 -12.11 63.38 9.47
C GLY A 1091 -11.67 62.03 10.07
N LEU A 1092 -12.39 60.95 9.79
CA LEU A 1092 -12.07 59.56 10.14
C LEU A 1092 -11.35 58.91 8.95
N ARG A 1093 -10.28 58.17 9.25
CA ARG A 1093 -9.40 57.48 8.30
C ARG A 1093 -10.19 56.75 7.20
N ALA A 1094 -9.81 56.93 5.94
CA ALA A 1094 -10.40 56.26 4.79
C ALA A 1094 -10.24 54.73 4.89
N THR A 1095 -11.27 54.04 5.39
CA THR A 1095 -11.32 52.57 5.43
C THR A 1095 -11.86 52.04 4.11
N PRO A 1096 -11.21 51.06 3.46
CA PRO A 1096 -11.69 50.49 2.21
C PRO A 1096 -12.99 49.70 2.41
N ASN A 1097 -13.89 49.75 1.44
CA ASN A 1097 -15.05 48.86 1.39
C ASN A 1097 -14.74 47.62 0.53
N THR A 1098 -14.17 46.58 1.15
CA THR A 1098 -13.79 45.33 0.46
C THR A 1098 -14.98 44.56 -0.10
N ALA A 1099 -16.19 44.74 0.44
CA ALA A 1099 -17.41 44.10 -0.08
C ALA A 1099 -17.79 44.57 -1.50
N GLU A 1100 -17.28 45.73 -1.94
CA GLU A 1100 -17.48 46.25 -3.29
C GLU A 1100 -16.40 45.77 -4.28
N ALA A 1101 -15.51 44.83 -3.91
CA ALA A 1101 -14.43 44.36 -4.77
C ALA A 1101 -14.92 43.84 -6.14
N ALA A 1102 -15.99 43.04 -6.17
CA ALA A 1102 -16.57 42.56 -7.42
C ALA A 1102 -17.06 43.71 -8.33
N ARG A 1103 -17.70 44.73 -7.74
CA ARG A 1103 -18.18 45.91 -8.47
C ARG A 1103 -17.03 46.80 -8.92
N ALA A 1104 -16.01 46.98 -8.09
CA ALA A 1104 -14.79 47.70 -8.42
C ALA A 1104 -14.10 47.07 -9.64
N LEU A 1105 -14.02 45.74 -9.69
CA LEU A 1105 -13.45 45.02 -10.82
C LEU A 1105 -14.31 45.19 -12.08
N HIS A 1106 -15.63 45.05 -11.94
CA HIS A 1106 -16.58 45.24 -13.04
C HIS A 1106 -16.41 46.63 -13.70
N ILE A 1107 -16.30 47.68 -12.90
CA ILE A 1107 -16.05 49.05 -13.39
C ILE A 1107 -14.66 49.18 -14.04
N ALA A 1108 -13.63 48.61 -13.42
CA ALA A 1108 -12.27 48.67 -13.96
C ALA A 1108 -12.14 47.98 -15.32
N VAL A 1109 -12.78 46.82 -15.49
CA VAL A 1109 -12.82 46.07 -16.74
C VAL A 1109 -13.69 46.76 -17.79
N SER A 1110 -14.80 47.41 -17.41
CA SER A 1110 -15.61 48.24 -18.33
C SER A 1110 -14.78 49.34 -19.00
N LYS A 1111 -13.91 50.01 -18.24
CA LYS A 1111 -13.01 51.04 -18.79
C LYS A 1111 -12.05 50.49 -19.83
N LEU A 1112 -11.52 49.27 -19.63
CA LEU A 1112 -10.68 48.63 -20.64
C LEU A 1112 -11.47 48.27 -21.92
N ARG A 1113 -12.75 47.88 -21.77
CA ARG A 1113 -13.66 47.60 -22.90
C ARG A 1113 -13.96 48.86 -23.71
N GLU A 1114 -14.20 49.99 -23.04
CA GLU A 1114 -14.47 51.29 -23.67
C GLU A 1114 -13.29 51.79 -24.54
N GLU A 1115 -12.05 51.47 -24.15
CA GLU A 1115 -10.85 51.73 -24.95
C GLU A 1115 -10.74 50.86 -26.23
N ARG A 1116 -11.73 50.01 -26.51
CA ARG A 1116 -11.72 48.99 -27.59
C ARG A 1116 -10.51 48.05 -27.52
N SER A 1117 -10.11 47.71 -26.30
CA SER A 1117 -9.03 46.74 -26.07
C SER A 1117 -9.45 45.35 -26.55
N SER A 1118 -8.47 44.62 -27.09
CA SER A 1118 -8.59 43.20 -27.48
C SER A 1118 -9.22 42.34 -26.37
N PHE A 1119 -10.02 41.33 -26.74
CA PHE A 1119 -10.65 40.42 -25.77
C PHE A 1119 -9.62 39.75 -24.85
N LEU A 1120 -8.43 39.45 -25.37
CA LEU A 1120 -7.34 38.84 -24.59
C LEU A 1120 -6.79 39.74 -23.48
N ARG A 1121 -7.11 41.04 -23.46
CA ARG A 1121 -6.63 42.02 -22.48
C ARG A 1121 -7.55 42.23 -21.29
N TRP A 1122 -8.87 42.15 -21.48
CA TRP A 1122 -9.85 42.50 -20.43
C TRP A 1122 -10.64 41.30 -19.88
N VAL A 1123 -10.87 40.26 -20.70
CA VAL A 1123 -11.54 39.02 -20.27
C VAL A 1123 -10.78 38.19 -19.21
N PRO A 1124 -9.43 38.23 -19.09
CA PRO A 1124 -8.76 37.41 -18.08
C PRO A 1124 -9.19 37.73 -16.64
N PHE A 1125 -9.59 38.97 -16.36
CA PHE A 1125 -9.83 39.44 -14.99
C PHE A 1125 -11.14 38.89 -14.42
N ILE A 1126 -11.02 38.15 -13.32
CA ILE A 1126 -12.17 37.60 -12.59
C ILE A 1126 -12.12 37.92 -11.10
N HIS A 1127 -13.29 37.98 -10.49
CA HIS A 1127 -13.46 38.05 -9.05
C HIS A 1127 -13.93 36.69 -8.52
N LEU A 1128 -13.29 36.17 -7.48
CA LEU A 1128 -13.70 34.97 -6.76
C LEU A 1128 -14.03 35.28 -5.29
N GLY A 1129 -15.05 34.63 -4.74
CA GLY A 1129 -15.44 34.76 -3.31
C GLY A 1129 -16.59 35.73 -3.04
N PHE A 1130 -16.69 36.16 -1.77
CA PHE A 1130 -17.80 36.96 -1.24
C PHE A 1130 -17.76 38.42 -1.66
#